data_AF-A0A6N7BKZ0-F1
#
_entry.id   AF-A0A6N7BKZ0-F1
#
_cell.length_a   1.000
_cell.length_b   1.000
_cell.length_c   1.000
_cell.angle_alpha   90.00
_cell.angle_beta   90.00
_cell.angle_gamma   90.00
#
_symmetry.space_group_name_H-M   'P 1'
#
loop_
_entity.id
_entity.type
_entity.pdbx_description
1 polymer ?
#
loop_
_entity_poly.entity_id
_entity_poly.type
_entity_poly.pdbx_seq_one_letter_code
_entity_poly.pdbx_strand_id
1 'polypeptide(L)'
;MKKMKNLFKMWLMPLLMVLTIVSCEERSGLVNPPVITIPTVSSTSPQNAVTGVAFNSKITATFSEAMNSESITTATFTLMQGTSFVSGTVSYTGETATFAPSSNLEPNTTYSATITTGAKDTEGSTLAKNYVWNFTTGAAATIILPTIISTSPTSGETSVVLNKQIAATFSVDMDVTSIQTTTFTLMQGTTQVLGFVSYSNKTATFVPLNNLAPNTNYTSTITTGAKDLAGNALAANYVWSFTTGAPTAVTLPTIISTTPTPGEIGVALNKQIAATFSVVMDASTITTSTFTLMQGTTPILGFVSYSGKTATFAPLSNLAANTTYTATITTGAKDISGNALAANYVWSFTTAALPTYTVTLSSNPLLGGIVAQSGTGTYSSGSSVTVTATPNAGFTFTSWKENGTVIPAATASYTFTLSGNRILEANFTAVAPTQYTVTLSSNPLLGGIVVQSGTGTYNSGSSVTVAATPNAGYTFTSWKENGTVIPAATASYTFTLSGNRILEANFTAVAPTQYTVTLSANPLLGGAVTQSGTGTYNTGSNVTVRATPNAGYTFTNWTENGIAVSTNANYQFTIIQNRTLVANFTAAASQYTVAISSNPLVGGTTSGGGSFNSGALVTVIATPNAGYSFTSWTEGVTIVSSNATYTFTITSNKIFVANFTAIGPSGPAGVDLGAAGAFAILAGAGVSNTGFTFIYGDVGAFPTATINGFPPGVVNGNLYMAADPIVGTAKNALTAAYNDAQGRSLNAISLPGQLGGLTLAPGLYVNSSTSGISGTGANAILTLDAGGNPNAVWIFKMGSTLITDAGTSIVLAGGAKWENIYWSVGTSATLGTGCIFYGNILADQSITLTTGATLRGRALTRIAAVTLDANIVDKR
;
A
#
# COMPACT_ATOMS: atom_id res chain seq x y z
N MET A 1 53.51 33.11 -52.76
CA MET A 1 54.89 32.77 -52.34
C MET A 1 54.99 31.25 -52.16
N LYS A 2 56.07 30.67 -52.70
CA LYS A 2 56.60 29.28 -52.62
C LYS A 2 56.12 28.46 -51.40
N LYS A 3 55.85 27.15 -51.44
CA LYS A 3 56.21 26.04 -52.35
C LYS A 3 55.35 24.79 -51.99
N MET A 4 54.87 24.07 -53.03
CA MET A 4 54.84 22.60 -53.25
C MET A 4 54.23 21.63 -52.22
N LYS A 5 53.58 20.50 -52.56
CA LYS A 5 52.93 19.86 -53.75
C LYS A 5 52.47 18.47 -53.19
N ASN A 6 51.18 18.07 -53.29
CA ASN A 6 50.55 17.21 -54.32
C ASN A 6 50.98 15.71 -54.29
N LEU A 7 50.04 14.77 -54.03
CA LEU A 7 49.27 13.91 -54.99
C LEU A 7 49.96 12.53 -55.20
N PHE A 8 49.38 11.37 -55.56
CA PHE A 8 48.04 10.76 -55.66
C PHE A 8 48.23 9.40 -56.42
N LYS A 9 47.51 8.31 -56.03
CA LYS A 9 47.15 7.10 -56.84
C LYS A 9 48.28 6.17 -57.40
N MET A 10 48.11 4.88 -57.77
CA MET A 10 47.12 3.77 -57.63
C MET A 10 47.59 2.60 -58.56
N TRP A 11 47.41 1.34 -58.15
CA TRP A 11 47.14 0.11 -58.96
C TRP A 11 48.20 -0.76 -59.72
N LEU A 12 48.21 -2.07 -59.36
CA LEU A 12 48.02 -3.35 -60.12
C LEU A 12 48.95 -3.87 -61.29
N MET A 13 49.49 -5.10 -61.06
CA MET A 13 49.57 -6.31 -61.96
C MET A 13 50.71 -6.53 -63.00
N PRO A 14 50.93 -7.76 -63.57
CA PRO A 14 52.24 -8.42 -63.76
C PRO A 14 52.71 -8.61 -65.23
N LEU A 15 53.82 -9.36 -65.41
CA LEU A 15 54.70 -9.52 -66.58
C LEU A 15 54.33 -10.65 -67.58
N LEU A 16 54.25 -10.31 -68.89
CA LEU A 16 54.76 -10.92 -70.17
C LEU A 16 54.63 -12.46 -70.44
N MET A 17 54.38 -13.01 -71.65
CA MET A 17 54.92 -12.70 -73.00
C MET A 17 54.27 -13.57 -74.12
N VAL A 18 53.87 -13.01 -75.29
CA VAL A 18 53.82 -13.67 -76.63
C VAL A 18 53.90 -12.62 -77.79
N LEU A 19 54.97 -12.71 -78.58
CA LEU A 19 55.19 -12.59 -80.05
C LEU A 19 54.50 -11.52 -80.99
N THR A 20 55.37 -10.81 -81.75
CA THR A 20 55.23 -10.08 -83.08
C THR A 20 54.32 -8.83 -83.12
N ILE A 21 54.56 -7.72 -83.83
CA ILE A 21 55.04 -7.45 -85.21
C ILE A 21 55.66 -6.02 -85.26
N VAL A 22 56.55 -5.81 -86.24
CA VAL A 22 57.19 -4.56 -86.71
C VAL A 22 56.25 -3.37 -86.90
N SER A 23 56.61 -2.18 -86.38
CA SER A 23 56.48 -0.92 -87.13
C SER A 23 57.47 0.15 -86.65
N CYS A 24 58.01 0.86 -87.62
CA CYS A 24 59.02 1.90 -87.55
C CYS A 24 58.43 3.24 -87.06
N GLU A 25 59.12 3.95 -86.16
CA GLU A 25 59.27 5.41 -86.26
C GLU A 25 60.41 5.93 -85.37
N GLU A 26 61.33 6.65 -86.00
CA GLU A 26 62.41 7.41 -85.38
C GLU A 26 61.87 8.67 -84.68
N ARG A 27 62.39 9.02 -83.48
CA ARG A 27 62.98 10.35 -83.26
C ARG A 27 63.81 10.40 -81.99
N SER A 28 65.05 10.86 -82.15
CA SER A 28 66.04 11.10 -81.10
C SER A 28 65.56 12.05 -80.00
N GLY A 29 65.72 11.61 -78.75
CA GLY A 29 65.70 12.45 -77.55
C GLY A 29 66.70 11.89 -76.54
N LEU A 30 67.68 12.70 -76.15
CA LEU A 30 68.73 12.37 -75.19
C LEU A 30 68.11 11.86 -73.87
N VAL A 31 68.24 10.56 -73.59
CA VAL A 31 67.88 9.97 -72.29
C VAL A 31 69.05 10.13 -71.32
N ASN A 32 68.81 10.88 -70.26
CA ASN A 32 69.64 10.94 -69.06
C ASN A 32 69.88 9.50 -68.56
N PRO A 33 71.11 9.10 -68.16
CA PRO A 33 71.33 7.75 -67.63
C PRO A 33 70.42 7.53 -66.40
N PRO A 34 69.82 6.33 -66.24
CA PRO A 34 68.98 6.04 -65.09
C PRO A 34 69.79 6.29 -63.81
N VAL A 35 69.24 7.11 -62.91
CA VAL A 35 69.80 7.29 -61.58
C VAL A 35 69.65 5.96 -60.86
N ILE A 36 70.77 5.26 -60.66
CA ILE A 36 70.80 4.02 -59.87
C ILE A 36 70.53 4.43 -58.42
N THR A 37 69.33 4.16 -57.93
CA THR A 37 69.01 4.23 -56.49
C THR A 37 69.51 2.95 -55.84
N ILE A 38 70.19 3.07 -54.70
CA ILE A 38 70.67 1.93 -53.94
C ILE A 38 69.65 1.69 -52.83
N PRO A 39 69.08 0.47 -52.70
CA PRO A 39 68.10 0.20 -51.66
C PRO A 39 68.71 0.37 -50.26
N THR A 40 67.98 1.05 -49.38
CA THR A 40 68.33 1.25 -47.97
C THR A 40 67.20 0.78 -47.06
N VAL A 41 67.50 0.44 -45.81
CA VAL A 41 66.47 0.16 -44.79
C VAL A 41 66.02 1.49 -44.20
N SER A 42 64.75 1.85 -44.40
CA SER A 42 64.14 3.10 -43.96
C SER A 42 63.70 3.05 -42.50
N SER A 43 63.24 1.88 -42.02
CA SER A 43 62.88 1.67 -40.62
C SER A 43 62.89 0.20 -40.22
N THR A 44 62.93 -0.05 -38.91
CA THR A 44 62.89 -1.41 -38.33
C THR A 44 61.93 -1.45 -37.14
N SER A 45 61.27 -2.59 -36.95
CA SER A 45 60.48 -2.89 -35.75
C SER A 45 60.82 -4.29 -35.26
N PRO A 46 61.32 -4.48 -34.03
CA PRO A 46 61.62 -3.44 -33.04
C PRO A 46 62.72 -2.49 -33.53
N GLN A 47 62.68 -1.24 -33.07
CA GLN A 47 63.70 -0.24 -33.39
C GLN A 47 65.06 -0.63 -32.79
N ASN A 48 66.15 -0.17 -33.40
CA ASN A 48 67.49 -0.44 -32.91
C ASN A 48 67.68 0.00 -31.44
N ALA A 49 68.29 -0.88 -30.65
CA ALA A 49 68.57 -0.77 -29.22
C ALA A 49 67.34 -0.68 -28.30
N VAL A 50 66.13 -0.97 -28.77
CA VAL A 50 64.94 -0.96 -27.90
C VAL A 50 64.96 -2.15 -26.93
N THR A 51 64.61 -1.88 -25.67
CA THR A 51 64.47 -2.89 -24.61
C THR A 51 63.01 -3.14 -24.27
N GLY A 52 62.67 -4.28 -23.67
CA GLY A 52 61.29 -4.59 -23.29
C GLY A 52 60.43 -5.11 -24.43
N VAL A 53 61.05 -5.64 -25.48
CA VAL A 53 60.34 -6.23 -26.63
C VAL A 53 59.57 -7.47 -26.19
N ALA A 54 58.31 -7.59 -26.61
CA ALA A 54 57.49 -8.76 -26.31
C ALA A 54 58.08 -10.03 -26.95
N PHE A 55 58.00 -11.16 -26.25
CA PHE A 55 58.64 -12.42 -26.66
C PHE A 55 58.15 -12.97 -28.00
N ASN A 56 56.92 -12.65 -28.39
CA ASN A 56 56.28 -13.08 -29.64
C ASN A 56 56.38 -12.04 -30.76
N SER A 57 57.24 -11.03 -30.62
CA SER A 57 57.37 -9.95 -31.61
C SER A 57 57.88 -10.48 -32.94
N LYS A 58 57.20 -10.12 -34.02
CA LYS A 58 57.73 -10.25 -35.38
C LYS A 58 58.74 -9.14 -35.63
N ILE A 59 59.80 -9.46 -36.35
CA ILE A 59 60.92 -8.54 -36.61
C ILE A 59 60.80 -8.06 -38.05
N THR A 60 60.73 -6.75 -38.26
CA THR A 60 60.48 -6.16 -39.58
C THR A 60 61.55 -5.16 -39.99
N ALA A 61 61.79 -5.07 -41.29
CA ALA A 61 62.59 -4.05 -41.95
C ALA A 61 61.83 -3.50 -43.15
N THR A 62 61.60 -2.19 -43.18
CA THR A 62 61.00 -1.49 -44.31
C THR A 62 62.11 -0.86 -45.15
N PHE A 63 62.05 -0.98 -46.48
CA PHE A 63 63.06 -0.48 -47.40
C PHE A 63 62.71 0.91 -47.94
N SER A 64 63.65 1.57 -48.63
CA SER A 64 63.45 2.86 -49.29
C SER A 64 62.77 2.75 -50.66
N GLU A 65 62.68 1.54 -51.20
CA GLU A 65 62.08 1.19 -52.48
C GLU A 65 61.67 -0.28 -52.48
N ALA A 66 60.98 -0.72 -53.54
CA ALA A 66 60.52 -2.10 -53.68
C ALA A 66 61.70 -3.06 -53.89
N MET A 67 61.81 -4.06 -53.01
CA MET A 67 62.77 -5.15 -53.14
C MET A 67 62.25 -6.29 -54.02
N ASN A 68 63.16 -7.03 -54.67
CA ASN A 68 62.83 -8.31 -55.29
C ASN A 68 62.51 -9.33 -54.18
N SER A 69 61.24 -9.75 -54.10
CA SER A 69 60.74 -10.66 -53.08
C SER A 69 61.47 -12.01 -53.04
N GLU A 70 62.01 -12.50 -54.17
CA GLU A 70 62.78 -13.76 -54.21
C GLU A 70 64.14 -13.64 -53.54
N SER A 71 64.69 -12.42 -53.47
CA SER A 71 65.95 -12.14 -52.78
C SER A 71 65.79 -11.98 -51.26
N ILE A 72 64.55 -11.86 -50.76
CA ILE A 72 64.23 -11.71 -49.33
C ILE A 72 63.84 -13.07 -48.75
N THR A 73 64.83 -13.75 -48.17
CA THR A 73 64.70 -15.12 -47.64
C THR A 73 65.30 -15.19 -46.23
N THR A 74 65.19 -16.35 -45.58
CA THR A 74 65.88 -16.61 -44.30
C THR A 74 67.42 -16.57 -44.40
N ALA A 75 67.99 -16.56 -45.61
CA ALA A 75 69.43 -16.35 -45.82
C ALA A 75 69.82 -14.87 -45.88
N THR A 76 68.88 -13.99 -46.24
CA THR A 76 69.14 -12.54 -46.41
C THR A 76 68.49 -11.68 -45.34
N PHE A 77 67.50 -12.19 -44.60
CA PHE A 77 67.00 -11.64 -43.35
C PHE A 77 67.17 -12.67 -42.22
N THR A 78 68.19 -12.45 -41.38
CA THR A 78 68.54 -13.35 -40.29
C THR A 78 68.30 -12.70 -38.92
N LEU A 79 68.05 -13.53 -37.92
CA LEU A 79 67.96 -13.13 -36.52
C LEU A 79 68.91 -14.00 -35.70
N MET A 80 69.77 -13.38 -34.89
CA MET A 80 70.77 -14.06 -34.07
C MET A 80 70.57 -13.78 -32.59
N GLN A 81 70.76 -14.80 -31.76
CA GLN A 81 70.94 -14.72 -30.32
C GLN A 81 72.42 -14.93 -30.00
N GLY A 82 73.16 -13.85 -29.73
CA GLY A 82 74.62 -13.93 -29.65
C GLY A 82 75.19 -14.46 -30.97
N THR A 83 75.77 -15.66 -30.96
CA THR A 83 76.35 -16.32 -32.15
C THR A 83 75.43 -17.36 -32.80
N SER A 84 74.24 -17.62 -32.23
CA SER A 84 73.32 -18.67 -32.71
C SER A 84 72.21 -18.08 -33.58
N PHE A 85 71.87 -18.76 -34.67
CA PHE A 85 70.70 -18.38 -35.48
C PHE A 85 69.40 -18.75 -34.76
N VAL A 86 68.45 -17.81 -34.76
CA VAL A 86 67.06 -18.07 -34.35
C VAL A 86 66.32 -18.60 -35.56
N SER A 87 65.64 -19.73 -35.43
CA SER A 87 64.80 -20.28 -36.49
C SER A 87 63.53 -19.45 -36.67
N GLY A 88 63.08 -19.30 -37.91
CA GLY A 88 61.89 -18.53 -38.24
C GLY A 88 61.59 -18.55 -39.74
N THR A 89 60.49 -17.90 -40.11
CA THR A 89 60.09 -17.71 -41.51
C THR A 89 60.25 -16.25 -41.91
N VAL A 90 60.55 -16.01 -43.18
CA VAL A 90 60.64 -14.67 -43.75
C VAL A 90 59.52 -14.50 -44.77
N SER A 91 58.82 -13.37 -44.70
CA SER A 91 57.86 -12.93 -45.70
C SER A 91 58.15 -11.49 -46.13
N TYR A 92 57.72 -11.12 -47.33
CA TYR A 92 57.89 -9.76 -47.85
C TYR A 92 56.58 -9.29 -48.48
N THR A 93 56.04 -8.17 -47.99
CA THR A 93 54.80 -7.57 -48.49
C THR A 93 54.91 -6.05 -48.57
N GLY A 94 54.54 -5.47 -49.72
CA GLY A 94 54.77 -4.04 -50.00
C GLY A 94 56.27 -3.73 -50.06
N GLU A 95 56.74 -2.89 -49.15
CA GLU A 95 58.16 -2.52 -48.97
C GLU A 95 58.76 -3.09 -47.67
N THR A 96 58.07 -4.03 -47.00
CA THR A 96 58.46 -4.51 -45.67
C THR A 96 58.74 -6.01 -45.66
N ALA A 97 59.95 -6.37 -45.25
CA ALA A 97 60.31 -7.74 -44.90
C ALA A 97 59.94 -8.00 -43.44
N THR A 98 59.42 -9.19 -43.16
CA THR A 98 59.06 -9.65 -41.82
C THR A 98 59.69 -11.01 -41.55
N PHE A 99 60.52 -11.09 -40.51
CA PHE A 99 61.01 -12.32 -39.91
C PHE A 99 60.10 -12.69 -38.72
N ALA A 100 59.48 -13.86 -38.79
CA ALA A 100 58.65 -14.42 -37.72
C ALA A 100 59.40 -15.60 -37.06
N PRO A 101 59.90 -15.45 -35.82
CA PRO A 101 60.52 -16.55 -35.09
C PRO A 101 59.59 -17.77 -34.97
N SER A 102 60.13 -18.99 -35.07
CA SER A 102 59.34 -20.23 -34.98
C SER A 102 58.89 -20.58 -33.55
N SER A 103 59.47 -19.92 -32.55
CA SER A 103 59.11 -19.99 -31.13
C SER A 103 59.26 -18.61 -30.51
N ASN A 104 58.66 -18.40 -29.32
CA ASN A 104 58.88 -17.18 -28.55
C ASN A 104 60.38 -16.96 -28.30
N LEU A 105 60.80 -15.71 -28.36
CA LEU A 105 62.15 -15.27 -28.01
C LEU A 105 62.37 -15.36 -26.49
N GLU A 106 63.59 -15.70 -26.08
CA GLU A 106 63.99 -15.84 -24.68
C GLU A 106 63.90 -14.50 -23.93
N PRO A 107 63.56 -14.50 -22.64
CA PRO A 107 63.45 -13.27 -21.83
C PRO A 107 64.83 -12.65 -21.53
N ASN A 108 64.86 -11.33 -21.27
CA ASN A 108 66.07 -10.53 -21.00
C ASN A 108 67.23 -10.78 -21.99
N THR A 109 66.91 -11.13 -23.22
CA THR A 109 67.88 -11.60 -24.20
C THR A 109 68.00 -10.58 -25.32
N THR A 110 69.24 -10.23 -25.65
CA THR A 110 69.54 -9.33 -26.78
C THR A 110 69.66 -10.14 -28.06
N TYR A 111 68.88 -9.74 -29.06
CA TYR A 111 68.89 -10.31 -30.41
C TYR A 111 69.45 -9.30 -31.42
N SER A 112 70.13 -9.83 -32.44
CA SER A 112 70.70 -9.07 -33.54
C SER A 112 70.05 -9.50 -34.86
N ALA A 113 69.31 -8.60 -35.48
CA ALA A 113 68.67 -8.82 -36.77
C ALA A 113 69.52 -8.22 -37.89
N THR A 114 69.63 -8.92 -39.01
CA THR A 114 70.46 -8.50 -40.15
C THR A 114 69.72 -8.64 -41.47
N ILE A 115 69.70 -7.57 -42.27
CA ILE A 115 69.48 -7.66 -43.72
C ILE A 115 70.84 -7.68 -44.41
N THR A 116 71.15 -8.73 -45.17
CA THR A 116 72.45 -8.87 -45.83
C THR A 116 72.50 -8.14 -47.17
N THR A 117 73.69 -7.93 -47.71
CA THR A 117 73.88 -7.44 -49.10
C THR A 117 73.41 -8.43 -50.17
N GLY A 118 72.90 -9.61 -49.79
CA GLY A 118 72.24 -10.54 -50.71
C GLY A 118 70.82 -10.13 -51.10
N ALA A 119 70.19 -9.24 -50.32
CA ALA A 119 68.89 -8.65 -50.67
C ALA A 119 69.05 -7.63 -51.81
N LYS A 120 68.20 -7.75 -52.83
CA LYS A 120 68.25 -6.96 -54.08
C LYS A 120 66.96 -6.22 -54.35
N ASP A 121 67.03 -5.05 -54.96
CA ASP A 121 65.87 -4.38 -55.56
C ASP A 121 65.36 -5.14 -56.81
N THR A 122 64.29 -4.64 -57.42
CA THR A 122 63.72 -5.21 -58.65
C THR A 122 64.65 -5.13 -59.87
N GLU A 123 65.61 -4.21 -59.84
CA GLU A 123 66.61 -3.92 -60.87
C GLU A 123 67.93 -4.69 -60.66
N GLY A 124 68.09 -5.37 -59.52
CA GLY A 124 69.23 -6.19 -59.15
C GLY A 124 70.32 -5.50 -58.30
N SER A 125 70.14 -4.24 -57.91
CA SER A 125 71.06 -3.52 -57.02
C SER A 125 70.97 -4.08 -55.60
N THR A 126 72.09 -4.11 -54.88
CA THR A 126 72.18 -4.66 -53.51
C THR A 126 72.26 -3.54 -52.49
N LEU A 127 71.96 -3.84 -51.22
CA LEU A 127 72.30 -2.92 -50.13
C LEU A 127 73.82 -2.66 -50.13
N ALA A 128 74.23 -1.41 -49.92
CA ALA A 128 75.65 -1.04 -49.90
C ALA A 128 76.48 -1.75 -48.80
N LYS A 129 75.83 -2.19 -47.72
CA LYS A 129 76.40 -2.98 -46.61
C LYS A 129 75.28 -3.73 -45.89
N ASN A 130 75.63 -4.76 -45.12
CA ASN A 130 74.67 -5.40 -44.22
C ASN A 130 74.07 -4.37 -43.27
N TYR A 131 72.75 -4.38 -43.14
CA TYR A 131 72.04 -3.56 -42.17
C TYR A 131 71.76 -4.39 -40.93
N VAL A 132 72.40 -4.04 -39.82
CA VAL A 132 72.32 -4.78 -38.55
C VAL A 132 71.70 -3.89 -37.48
N TRP A 133 70.73 -4.42 -36.74
CA TRP A 133 70.17 -3.76 -35.58
C TRP A 133 69.92 -4.73 -34.45
N ASN A 134 69.96 -4.24 -33.22
CA ASN A 134 69.78 -5.05 -32.02
C ASN A 134 68.51 -4.65 -31.28
N PHE A 135 67.91 -5.58 -30.54
CA PHE A 135 66.86 -5.29 -29.57
C PHE A 135 66.91 -6.28 -28.40
N THR A 136 66.37 -5.92 -27.25
CA THR A 136 66.37 -6.77 -26.05
C THR A 136 64.93 -7.07 -25.63
N THR A 137 64.62 -8.35 -25.45
CA THR A 137 63.32 -8.79 -24.92
C THR A 137 63.15 -8.38 -23.45
N GLY A 138 61.91 -8.22 -23.00
CA GLY A 138 61.61 -7.88 -21.60
C GLY A 138 61.97 -8.97 -20.58
N ALA A 139 61.84 -8.67 -19.29
CA ALA A 139 61.99 -9.68 -18.24
C ALA A 139 60.85 -10.70 -18.28
N ALA A 140 61.14 -11.98 -17.99
CA ALA A 140 60.11 -13.01 -17.84
C ALA A 140 59.10 -12.57 -16.76
N ALA A 141 57.81 -12.65 -17.05
CA ALA A 141 56.79 -12.40 -16.04
C ALA A 141 56.95 -13.40 -14.88
N THR A 142 57.03 -12.91 -13.64
CA THR A 142 56.97 -13.75 -12.45
C THR A 142 55.64 -14.48 -12.41
N ILE A 143 55.65 -15.82 -12.42
CA ILE A 143 54.43 -16.62 -12.29
C ILE A 143 53.96 -16.56 -10.83
N ILE A 144 52.81 -15.93 -10.60
CA ILE A 144 52.14 -15.92 -9.30
C ILE A 144 51.09 -17.04 -9.33
N LEU A 145 51.32 -18.13 -8.59
CA LEU A 145 50.35 -19.22 -8.49
C LEU A 145 49.11 -18.77 -7.70
N PRO A 146 47.90 -19.23 -8.08
CA PRO A 146 46.70 -18.97 -7.29
C PRO A 146 46.78 -19.67 -5.93
N THR A 147 46.29 -18.98 -4.88
CA THR A 147 46.18 -19.49 -3.50
C THR A 147 44.82 -19.13 -2.92
N ILE A 148 44.31 -19.90 -1.96
CA ILE A 148 43.08 -19.53 -1.21
C ILE A 148 43.45 -18.58 -0.07
N ILE A 149 42.81 -17.42 -0.02
CA ILE A 149 42.97 -16.38 1.02
C ILE A 149 42.00 -16.63 2.19
N SER A 150 40.78 -17.07 1.91
CA SER A 150 39.76 -17.30 2.94
C SER A 150 38.70 -18.29 2.51
N THR A 151 38.06 -18.95 3.49
CA THR A 151 36.89 -19.80 3.26
C THR A 151 35.72 -19.39 4.15
N SER A 152 34.50 -19.62 3.69
CA SER A 152 33.26 -19.47 4.46
C SER A 152 32.38 -20.70 4.22
N PRO A 153 32.15 -21.59 5.18
CA PRO A 153 32.65 -21.53 6.54
C PRO A 153 34.17 -21.52 6.64
N THR A 154 34.67 -20.89 7.68
CA THR A 154 36.08 -20.94 8.06
C THR A 154 36.47 -22.38 8.43
N SER A 155 37.74 -22.75 8.25
CA SER A 155 38.19 -24.10 8.56
C SER A 155 37.98 -24.43 10.05
N GLY A 156 37.27 -25.53 10.33
CA GLY A 156 36.91 -25.95 11.67
C GLY A 156 35.67 -25.27 12.26
N GLU A 157 34.95 -24.42 11.52
CA GLU A 157 33.77 -23.72 12.03
C GLU A 157 32.68 -24.72 12.47
N THR A 158 32.15 -24.53 13.68
CA THR A 158 31.05 -25.31 14.24
C THR A 158 29.75 -24.52 14.23
N SER A 159 28.61 -25.22 14.36
CA SER A 159 27.27 -24.60 14.40
C SER A 159 26.90 -23.84 13.12
N VAL A 160 27.44 -24.28 11.98
CA VAL A 160 27.11 -23.73 10.67
C VAL A 160 25.64 -23.99 10.34
N VAL A 161 24.93 -22.95 9.90
CA VAL A 161 23.50 -23.07 9.52
C VAL A 161 23.30 -24.06 8.37
N LEU A 162 22.17 -24.78 8.36
CA LEU A 162 21.95 -25.91 7.44
C LEU A 162 21.84 -25.49 5.97
N ASN A 163 21.49 -24.24 5.68
CA ASN A 163 21.40 -23.69 4.33
C ASN A 163 22.68 -22.92 3.90
N LYS A 164 23.80 -23.11 4.62
CA LYS A 164 25.04 -22.37 4.36
C LYS A 164 25.59 -22.71 2.97
N GLN A 165 25.88 -21.67 2.20
CA GLN A 165 26.71 -21.77 0.98
C GLN A 165 28.20 -21.76 1.35
N ILE A 166 28.97 -22.58 0.65
CA ILE A 166 30.38 -22.81 0.96
C ILE A 166 31.23 -22.04 -0.04
N ALA A 167 32.10 -21.16 0.44
CA ALA A 167 32.85 -20.24 -0.40
C ALA A 167 34.35 -20.34 -0.13
N ALA A 168 35.16 -20.09 -1.16
CA ALA A 168 36.61 -19.97 -1.09
C ALA A 168 37.07 -18.79 -1.97
N THR A 169 37.81 -17.85 -1.39
CA THR A 169 38.34 -16.67 -2.07
C THR A 169 39.80 -16.89 -2.46
N PHE A 170 40.14 -16.63 -3.72
CA PHE A 170 41.46 -16.81 -4.32
C PHE A 170 42.29 -15.52 -4.29
N SER A 171 43.61 -15.63 -4.38
CA SER A 171 44.54 -14.49 -4.42
C SER A 171 44.54 -13.73 -5.75
N VAL A 172 44.22 -14.44 -6.84
CA VAL A 172 44.15 -13.91 -8.20
C VAL A 172 42.82 -14.28 -8.83
N ASP A 173 42.52 -13.68 -9.98
CA ASP A 173 41.37 -14.06 -10.77
C ASP A 173 41.59 -15.44 -11.41
N MET A 174 40.60 -16.31 -11.25
CA MET A 174 40.58 -17.70 -11.72
C MET A 174 39.90 -17.78 -13.09
N ASP A 175 40.31 -18.72 -13.91
CA ASP A 175 39.54 -19.15 -15.07
C ASP A 175 38.26 -19.82 -14.59
N VAL A 176 37.14 -19.13 -14.81
CA VAL A 176 35.79 -19.59 -14.44
C VAL A 176 35.48 -20.99 -14.99
N THR A 177 36.02 -21.35 -16.16
CA THR A 177 35.77 -22.66 -16.76
C THR A 177 36.50 -23.79 -16.02
N SER A 178 37.54 -23.47 -15.27
CA SER A 178 38.27 -24.43 -14.42
C SER A 178 37.64 -24.60 -13.03
N ILE A 179 36.66 -23.76 -12.68
CA ILE A 179 35.94 -23.80 -11.40
C ILE A 179 34.58 -24.45 -11.62
N GLN A 180 34.50 -25.75 -11.37
CA GLN A 180 33.32 -26.60 -11.60
C GLN A 180 33.05 -27.47 -10.37
N THR A 181 31.94 -28.21 -10.38
CA THR A 181 31.59 -29.18 -9.32
C THR A 181 32.58 -30.35 -9.20
N THR A 182 33.48 -30.52 -10.17
CA THR A 182 34.59 -31.49 -10.15
C THR A 182 35.86 -30.91 -9.52
N THR A 183 36.01 -29.58 -9.50
CA THR A 183 37.18 -28.89 -8.93
C THR A 183 36.88 -28.16 -7.63
N PHE A 184 35.61 -27.91 -7.30
CA PHE A 184 35.14 -27.51 -5.97
C PHE A 184 34.09 -28.52 -5.49
N THR A 185 34.52 -29.44 -4.61
CA THR A 185 33.69 -30.52 -4.08
C THR A 185 33.33 -30.30 -2.62
N LEU A 186 32.21 -30.89 -2.21
CA LEU A 186 31.75 -30.97 -0.81
C LEU A 186 31.40 -32.43 -0.50
N MET A 187 31.97 -32.97 0.58
CA MET A 187 31.82 -34.35 0.99
C MET A 187 31.23 -34.46 2.40
N GLN A 188 30.28 -35.37 2.59
CA GLN A 188 29.81 -35.86 3.87
C GLN A 188 30.47 -37.23 4.13
N GLY A 189 31.58 -37.25 4.88
CA GLY A 189 32.42 -38.45 4.96
C GLY A 189 32.91 -38.85 3.57
N THR A 190 32.50 -40.03 3.08
CA THR A 190 32.85 -40.54 1.74
C THR A 190 31.80 -40.23 0.67
N THR A 191 30.67 -39.63 1.03
CA THR A 191 29.57 -39.34 0.10
C THR A 191 29.64 -37.90 -0.41
N GLN A 192 29.58 -37.71 -1.72
CA GLN A 192 29.56 -36.38 -2.31
C GLN A 192 28.19 -35.70 -2.14
N VAL A 193 28.20 -34.46 -1.66
CA VAL A 193 27.03 -33.59 -1.62
C VAL A 193 26.88 -32.96 -3.01
N LEU A 194 25.71 -33.12 -3.61
CA LEU A 194 25.41 -32.48 -4.90
C LEU A 194 25.08 -31.00 -4.69
N GLY A 195 25.51 -30.16 -5.63
CA GLY A 195 25.33 -28.72 -5.58
C GLY A 195 25.83 -28.03 -6.84
N PHE A 196 25.71 -26.72 -6.85
CA PHE A 196 26.16 -25.87 -7.94
C PHE A 196 27.41 -25.11 -7.52
N VAL A 197 28.32 -24.91 -8.46
CA VAL A 197 29.51 -24.07 -8.26
C VAL A 197 29.39 -22.83 -9.13
N SER A 198 29.63 -21.68 -8.53
CA SER A 198 29.71 -20.39 -9.21
C SER A 198 31.03 -19.72 -8.83
N TYR A 199 31.52 -18.80 -9.67
CA TYR A 199 32.72 -18.04 -9.40
C TYR A 199 32.51 -16.58 -9.77
N SER A 200 32.75 -15.67 -8.82
CA SER A 200 32.68 -14.22 -9.05
C SER A 200 33.57 -13.48 -8.07
N ASN A 201 34.17 -12.36 -8.50
CA ASN A 201 34.99 -11.49 -7.63
C ASN A 201 36.02 -12.26 -6.79
N LYS A 202 36.86 -13.07 -7.44
CA LYS A 202 37.84 -13.94 -6.80
C LYS A 202 37.29 -15.01 -5.87
N THR A 203 35.97 -15.20 -5.78
CA THR A 203 35.36 -16.13 -4.84
C THR A 203 34.59 -17.21 -5.57
N ALA A 204 34.96 -18.47 -5.37
CA ALA A 204 34.14 -19.60 -5.75
C ALA A 204 33.12 -19.90 -4.65
N THR A 205 31.88 -20.16 -5.02
CA THR A 205 30.78 -20.50 -4.11
C THR A 205 30.12 -21.80 -4.56
N PHE A 206 30.14 -22.79 -3.69
CA PHE A 206 29.40 -24.05 -3.78
C PHE A 206 28.06 -23.92 -3.02
N VAL A 207 26.96 -24.13 -3.72
CA VAL A 207 25.59 -24.10 -3.18
C VAL A 207 25.04 -25.52 -3.16
N PRO A 208 24.87 -26.16 -1.99
CA PRO A 208 24.25 -27.48 -1.88
C PRO A 208 22.83 -27.50 -2.49
N LEU A 209 22.47 -28.58 -3.18
CA LEU A 209 21.13 -28.73 -3.79
C LEU A 209 20.02 -28.85 -2.74
N ASN A 210 20.33 -29.45 -1.60
CA ASN A 210 19.47 -29.56 -0.43
C ASN A 210 20.18 -28.98 0.79
N ASN A 211 19.41 -28.57 1.81
CA ASN A 211 19.98 -28.20 3.11
C ASN A 211 20.88 -29.33 3.64
N LEU A 212 22.01 -28.93 4.21
CA LEU A 212 22.96 -29.82 4.86
C LEU A 212 22.32 -30.52 6.06
N ALA A 213 22.73 -31.77 6.32
CA ALA A 213 22.27 -32.53 7.47
C ALA A 213 22.75 -31.85 8.77
N PRO A 214 21.94 -31.86 9.85
CA PRO A 214 22.33 -31.26 11.12
C PRO A 214 23.44 -32.06 11.82
N ASN A 215 24.19 -31.38 12.71
CA ASN A 215 25.26 -31.98 13.52
C ASN A 215 26.26 -32.83 12.71
N THR A 216 26.53 -32.43 11.47
CA THR A 216 27.28 -33.23 10.51
C THR A 216 28.54 -32.50 10.10
N ASN A 217 29.68 -33.21 10.12
CA ASN A 217 30.95 -32.69 9.62
C ASN A 217 31.03 -32.86 8.10
N TYR A 218 31.33 -31.77 7.40
CA TYR A 218 31.50 -31.70 5.96
C TYR A 218 32.93 -31.30 5.62
N THR A 219 33.45 -31.87 4.54
CA THR A 219 34.79 -31.56 4.00
C THR A 219 34.65 -30.97 2.62
N SER A 220 35.14 -29.75 2.42
CA SER A 220 35.25 -29.09 1.13
C SER A 220 36.65 -29.23 0.55
N THR A 221 36.76 -29.32 -0.78
CA THR A 221 38.04 -29.37 -1.49
C THR A 221 38.00 -28.49 -2.73
N ILE A 222 38.99 -27.60 -2.90
CA ILE A 222 39.36 -27.05 -4.20
C ILE A 222 40.55 -27.86 -4.75
N THR A 223 40.42 -28.46 -5.92
CA THR A 223 41.48 -29.30 -6.50
C THR A 223 42.49 -28.49 -7.32
N THR A 224 43.63 -29.10 -7.65
CA THR A 224 44.60 -28.54 -8.61
C THR A 224 44.06 -28.44 -10.06
N GLY A 225 42.83 -28.89 -10.31
CA GLY A 225 42.13 -28.61 -11.56
C GLY A 225 41.70 -27.15 -11.70
N ALA A 226 41.60 -26.40 -10.60
CA ALA A 226 41.32 -24.97 -10.58
C ALA A 226 42.56 -24.17 -11.04
N LYS A 227 42.41 -23.35 -12.09
CA LYS A 227 43.47 -22.60 -12.76
C LYS A 227 43.17 -21.12 -12.84
N ASP A 228 44.21 -20.29 -12.85
CA ASP A 228 44.09 -18.85 -13.14
C ASP A 228 43.85 -18.57 -14.63
N LEU A 229 43.60 -17.31 -14.98
CA LEU A 229 43.41 -16.88 -16.37
C LEU A 229 44.66 -17.10 -17.26
N ALA A 230 45.83 -17.30 -16.68
CA ALA A 230 47.07 -17.64 -17.37
C ALA A 230 47.30 -19.17 -17.45
N GLY A 231 46.36 -19.97 -16.95
CA GLY A 231 46.40 -21.44 -16.98
C GLY A 231 47.20 -22.09 -15.83
N ASN A 232 47.66 -21.31 -14.85
CA ASN A 232 48.41 -21.82 -13.70
C ASN A 232 47.47 -22.42 -12.65
N ALA A 233 47.75 -23.65 -12.21
CA ALA A 233 46.96 -24.35 -11.20
C ALA A 233 47.32 -23.96 -9.76
N LEU A 234 46.45 -24.31 -8.80
CA LEU A 234 46.82 -24.35 -7.38
C LEU A 234 48.04 -25.27 -7.17
N ALA A 235 48.92 -24.92 -6.23
CA ALA A 235 50.10 -25.73 -5.90
C ALA A 235 49.76 -27.13 -5.34
N ALA A 236 48.63 -27.24 -4.63
CA ALA A 236 48.07 -28.49 -4.10
C ALA A 236 46.55 -28.35 -3.91
N ASN A 237 45.85 -29.47 -3.71
CA ASN A 237 44.43 -29.43 -3.34
C ASN A 237 44.27 -28.68 -2.00
N TYR A 238 43.37 -27.73 -1.95
CA TYR A 238 43.03 -27.00 -0.73
C TYR A 238 41.81 -27.64 -0.06
N VAL A 239 41.99 -28.18 1.14
CA VAL A 239 40.97 -28.95 1.87
C VAL A 239 40.66 -28.27 3.20
N TRP A 240 39.37 -28.11 3.52
CA TRP A 240 38.92 -27.62 4.81
C TRP A 240 37.62 -28.31 5.23
N SER A 241 37.31 -28.30 6.52
CA SER A 241 36.08 -28.90 7.05
C SER A 241 35.30 -27.95 7.94
N PHE A 242 34.01 -28.21 8.12
CA PHE A 242 33.13 -27.48 9.04
C PHE A 242 32.00 -28.40 9.53
N THR A 243 31.43 -28.09 10.69
CA THR A 243 30.33 -28.87 11.30
C THR A 243 29.06 -28.04 11.37
N THR A 244 27.97 -28.57 10.81
CA THR A 244 26.64 -27.94 10.88
C THR A 244 26.05 -27.99 12.28
N GLY A 245 25.23 -27.00 12.62
CA GLY A 245 24.53 -26.94 13.91
C GLY A 245 23.35 -27.91 14.02
N ALA A 246 22.74 -27.93 15.21
CA ALA A 246 21.45 -28.57 15.44
C ALA A 246 20.36 -27.91 14.57
N PRO A 247 19.28 -28.62 14.19
CA PRO A 247 18.17 -27.99 13.50
C PRO A 247 17.56 -26.90 14.40
N THR A 248 17.44 -25.68 13.88
CA THR A 248 16.70 -24.62 14.57
C THR A 248 15.24 -25.05 14.71
N ALA A 249 14.72 -25.04 15.93
CA ALA A 249 13.33 -25.40 16.20
C ALA A 249 12.40 -24.50 15.37
N VAL A 250 11.58 -25.10 14.52
CA VAL A 250 10.55 -24.39 13.76
C VAL A 250 9.48 -23.96 14.77
N THR A 251 9.35 -22.65 15.00
CA THR A 251 8.24 -22.11 15.79
C THR A 251 6.99 -22.06 14.90
N LEU A 252 6.11 -23.04 15.04
CA LEU A 252 4.83 -23.05 14.32
C LEU A 252 3.96 -21.85 14.76
N PRO A 253 3.16 -21.27 13.85
CA PRO A 253 2.19 -20.25 14.22
C PRO A 253 1.17 -20.81 15.23
N THR A 254 0.81 -19.98 16.21
CA THR A 254 -0.21 -20.27 17.23
C THR A 254 -1.15 -19.07 17.37
N ILE A 255 -2.36 -19.28 17.89
CA ILE A 255 -3.29 -18.18 18.24
C ILE A 255 -2.98 -17.71 19.66
N ILE A 256 -2.64 -16.43 19.81
CA ILE A 256 -2.39 -15.77 21.09
C ILE A 256 -3.69 -15.35 21.76
N SER A 257 -4.65 -14.84 20.98
CA SER A 257 -5.91 -14.33 21.51
C SER A 257 -7.01 -14.32 20.45
N THR A 258 -8.26 -14.36 20.90
CA THR A 258 -9.45 -14.19 20.06
C THR A 258 -10.38 -13.13 20.64
N THR A 259 -11.13 -12.48 19.76
CA THR A 259 -12.25 -11.60 20.10
C THR A 259 -13.45 -12.02 19.27
N PRO A 260 -14.57 -12.47 19.85
CA PRO A 260 -14.78 -12.72 21.26
C PRO A 260 -13.82 -13.76 21.83
N THR A 261 -13.63 -13.69 23.14
CA THR A 261 -12.87 -14.71 23.89
C THR A 261 -13.62 -16.05 23.88
N PRO A 262 -12.93 -17.19 24.01
CA PRO A 262 -13.59 -18.50 23.98
C PRO A 262 -14.64 -18.63 25.08
N GLY A 263 -15.88 -18.92 24.71
CA GLY A 263 -17.03 -19.04 25.61
C GLY A 263 -17.68 -17.72 26.03
N GLU A 264 -17.29 -16.57 25.44
CA GLU A 264 -17.87 -15.27 25.79
C GLU A 264 -19.38 -15.23 25.54
N ILE A 265 -20.13 -14.74 26.53
CA ILE A 265 -21.58 -14.56 26.46
C ILE A 265 -21.93 -13.07 26.39
N GLY A 266 -23.08 -12.72 25.80
CA GLY A 266 -23.50 -11.33 25.71
C GLY A 266 -22.78 -10.54 24.61
N VAL A 267 -22.23 -11.23 23.62
CA VAL A 267 -21.51 -10.60 22.50
C VAL A 267 -22.47 -9.75 21.66
N ALA A 268 -22.09 -8.50 21.35
CA ALA A 268 -22.90 -7.62 20.50
C ALA A 268 -23.21 -8.25 19.13
N LEU A 269 -24.42 -8.04 18.61
CA LEU A 269 -24.88 -8.68 17.38
C LEU A 269 -24.08 -8.28 16.13
N ASN A 270 -23.44 -7.11 16.15
CA ASN A 270 -22.61 -6.58 15.08
C ASN A 270 -21.10 -6.80 15.31
N LYS A 271 -20.73 -7.65 16.28
CA LYS A 271 -19.33 -7.86 16.65
C LYS A 271 -18.56 -8.51 15.49
N GLN A 272 -17.39 -7.94 15.16
CA GLN A 272 -16.41 -8.59 14.30
C GLN A 272 -15.62 -9.63 15.08
N ILE A 273 -15.32 -10.75 14.43
CA ILE A 273 -14.65 -11.90 15.03
C ILE A 273 -13.18 -11.86 14.62
N ALA A 274 -12.25 -11.89 15.56
CA ALA A 274 -10.83 -11.73 15.29
C ALA A 274 -9.99 -12.78 16.02
N ALA A 275 -8.85 -13.12 15.43
CA ALA A 275 -7.83 -13.99 16.01
C ALA A 275 -6.44 -13.39 15.76
N THR A 276 -5.61 -13.31 16.80
CA THR A 276 -4.24 -12.78 16.72
C THR A 276 -3.23 -13.91 16.79
N PHE A 277 -2.32 -13.98 15.81
CA PHE A 277 -1.30 -15.02 15.68
C PHE A 277 0.00 -14.65 16.42
N SER A 278 0.81 -15.67 16.75
CA SER A 278 2.12 -15.49 17.38
C SER A 278 3.18 -14.90 16.45
N VAL A 279 3.04 -15.16 15.15
CA VAL A 279 3.91 -14.65 14.08
C VAL A 279 3.08 -13.95 13.00
N VAL A 280 3.76 -13.28 12.07
CA VAL A 280 3.10 -12.71 10.89
C VAL A 280 2.75 -13.86 9.93
N MET A 281 1.52 -13.86 9.45
CA MET A 281 0.96 -14.86 8.53
C MET A 281 1.11 -14.40 7.08
N ASP A 282 1.13 -15.35 6.14
CA ASP A 282 0.95 -15.04 4.72
C ASP A 282 -0.51 -14.66 4.50
N ALA A 283 -0.74 -13.37 4.22
CA ALA A 283 -2.06 -12.79 4.01
C ALA A 283 -2.87 -13.49 2.91
N SER A 284 -2.20 -14.07 1.90
CA SER A 284 -2.88 -14.79 0.81
C SER A 284 -3.54 -16.10 1.28
N THR A 285 -3.07 -16.66 2.40
CA THR A 285 -3.62 -17.89 2.98
C THR A 285 -4.74 -17.64 3.99
N ILE A 286 -4.99 -16.38 4.35
CA ILE A 286 -6.04 -15.98 5.30
C ILE A 286 -7.27 -15.53 4.50
N THR A 287 -8.22 -16.45 4.30
CA THR A 287 -9.40 -16.24 3.46
C THR A 287 -10.65 -16.79 4.15
N THR A 288 -11.82 -16.63 3.53
CA THR A 288 -13.08 -17.21 4.02
C THR A 288 -13.10 -18.75 4.04
N SER A 289 -12.13 -19.41 3.42
CA SER A 289 -11.95 -20.87 3.50
C SER A 289 -11.10 -21.31 4.70
N THR A 290 -10.25 -20.43 5.22
CA THR A 290 -9.33 -20.71 6.34
C THR A 290 -9.73 -20.02 7.63
N PHE A 291 -10.60 -19.01 7.59
CA PHE A 291 -11.28 -18.42 8.74
C PHE A 291 -12.80 -18.47 8.51
N THR A 292 -13.47 -19.40 9.20
CA THR A 292 -14.91 -19.65 9.06
C THR A 292 -15.67 -19.31 10.34
N LEU A 293 -16.97 -19.01 10.18
CA LEU A 293 -17.92 -18.81 11.25
C LEU A 293 -19.18 -19.63 10.98
N MET A 294 -19.62 -20.42 11.96
CA MET A 294 -20.74 -21.37 11.83
C MET A 294 -21.78 -21.14 12.92
N GLN A 295 -23.06 -21.24 12.57
CA GLN A 295 -24.18 -21.40 13.51
C GLN A 295 -24.62 -22.87 13.47
N GLY A 296 -24.16 -23.67 14.44
CA GLY A 296 -24.30 -25.13 14.36
C GLY A 296 -23.63 -25.66 13.09
N THR A 297 -24.41 -26.21 12.16
CA THR A 297 -23.93 -26.70 10.85
C THR A 297 -24.09 -25.69 9.70
N THR A 298 -24.70 -24.52 9.96
CA THR A 298 -24.97 -23.51 8.94
C THR A 298 -23.82 -22.48 8.86
N PRO A 299 -23.17 -22.29 7.69
CA PRO A 299 -22.13 -21.28 7.54
C PRO A 299 -22.70 -19.87 7.54
N ILE A 300 -22.02 -18.96 8.24
CA ILE A 300 -22.29 -17.52 8.22
C ILE A 300 -21.39 -16.87 7.19
N LEU A 301 -21.97 -16.11 6.27
CA LEU A 301 -21.23 -15.41 5.23
C LEU A 301 -20.63 -14.11 5.79
N GLY A 302 -19.42 -13.79 5.35
CA GLY A 302 -18.68 -12.62 5.80
C GLY A 302 -17.44 -12.36 4.95
N PHE A 303 -16.75 -11.26 5.26
CA PHE A 303 -15.45 -10.92 4.68
C PHE A 303 -14.34 -11.26 5.67
N VAL A 304 -13.23 -11.77 5.15
CA VAL A 304 -12.00 -11.98 5.91
C VAL A 304 -10.97 -10.94 5.50
N SER A 305 -10.35 -10.31 6.48
CA SER A 305 -9.25 -9.38 6.32
C SER A 305 -8.10 -9.75 7.26
N TYR A 306 -6.88 -9.38 6.89
CA TYR A 306 -5.69 -9.62 7.69
C TYR A 306 -4.83 -8.35 7.74
N SER A 307 -4.43 -7.93 8.94
CA SER A 307 -3.55 -6.79 9.15
C SER A 307 -2.65 -7.01 10.36
N GLY A 308 -1.35 -6.71 10.21
CA GLY A 308 -0.35 -6.95 11.25
C GLY A 308 -0.21 -8.44 11.58
N LYS A 309 -0.75 -8.86 12.73
CA LYS A 309 -0.83 -10.27 13.17
C LYS A 309 -2.26 -10.74 13.40
N THR A 310 -3.27 -9.98 12.99
CA THR A 310 -4.67 -10.23 13.35
C THR A 310 -5.51 -10.47 12.11
N ALA A 311 -6.15 -11.64 12.06
CA ALA A 311 -7.22 -11.93 11.10
C ALA A 311 -8.55 -11.50 11.68
N THR A 312 -9.41 -10.90 10.86
CA THR A 312 -10.75 -10.45 11.24
C THR A 312 -11.78 -10.95 10.24
N PHE A 313 -12.79 -11.64 10.73
CA PHE A 313 -14.01 -12.05 10.05
C PHE A 313 -15.14 -11.07 10.38
N ALA A 314 -15.66 -10.40 9.36
CA ALA A 314 -16.78 -9.48 9.45
C ALA A 314 -18.04 -10.11 8.81
N PRO A 315 -19.06 -10.51 9.60
CA PRO A 315 -20.31 -11.04 9.07
C PRO A 315 -21.01 -10.04 8.11
N LEU A 316 -21.66 -10.53 7.05
CA LEU A 316 -22.39 -9.68 6.09
C LEU A 316 -23.63 -9.00 6.71
N SER A 317 -24.19 -9.59 7.76
CA SER A 317 -25.35 -9.08 8.49
C SER A 317 -25.12 -9.27 9.99
N ASN A 318 -25.87 -8.52 10.82
CA ASN A 318 -25.88 -8.74 12.26
C ASN A 318 -26.21 -10.20 12.57
N LEU A 319 -25.50 -10.76 13.55
CA LEU A 319 -25.71 -12.09 14.07
C LEU A 319 -27.06 -12.17 14.79
N ALA A 320 -27.66 -13.37 14.81
CA ALA A 320 -28.90 -13.62 15.53
C ALA A 320 -28.68 -13.47 17.04
N ALA A 321 -29.69 -12.97 17.76
CA ALA A 321 -29.63 -12.80 19.21
C ALA A 321 -29.67 -14.14 19.95
N ASN A 322 -29.08 -14.19 21.15
CA ASN A 322 -29.04 -15.37 22.02
C ASN A 322 -28.63 -16.67 21.30
N THR A 323 -27.65 -16.56 20.40
CA THR A 323 -27.24 -17.65 19.50
C THR A 323 -25.75 -17.94 19.67
N THR A 324 -25.41 -19.22 19.78
CA THR A 324 -24.01 -19.67 19.85
C THR A 324 -23.44 -19.85 18.45
N TYR A 325 -22.29 -19.24 18.22
CA TYR A 325 -21.51 -19.37 16.99
C TYR A 325 -20.17 -20.03 17.28
N THR A 326 -19.66 -20.77 16.30
CA THR A 326 -18.34 -21.42 16.33
C THR A 326 -17.47 -20.84 15.24
N ALA A 327 -16.35 -20.25 15.62
CA ALA A 327 -15.33 -19.76 14.71
C ALA A 327 -14.18 -20.77 14.59
N THR A 328 -13.60 -20.90 13.40
CA THR A 328 -12.48 -21.81 13.14
C THR A 328 -11.40 -21.14 12.29
N ILE A 329 -10.15 -21.21 12.74
CA ILE A 329 -8.98 -21.02 11.86
C ILE A 329 -8.43 -22.41 11.50
N THR A 330 -8.33 -22.71 10.21
CA THR A 330 -7.87 -24.03 9.75
C THR A 330 -6.35 -24.11 9.61
N THR A 331 -5.80 -25.32 9.50
CA THR A 331 -4.39 -25.56 9.15
C THR A 331 -4.02 -25.09 7.74
N GLY A 332 -4.97 -24.61 6.94
CA GLY A 332 -4.69 -23.93 5.67
C GLY A 332 -4.06 -22.55 5.84
N ALA A 333 -4.19 -21.92 7.00
CA ALA A 333 -3.51 -20.66 7.34
C ALA A 333 -2.02 -20.90 7.61
N LYS A 334 -1.14 -20.24 6.84
CA LYS A 334 0.32 -20.42 6.90
C LYS A 334 1.06 -19.12 7.17
N ASP A 335 2.23 -19.23 7.79
CA ASP A 335 3.15 -18.11 7.93
C ASP A 335 3.86 -17.75 6.62
N ILE A 336 4.60 -16.63 6.61
CA ILE A 336 5.39 -16.20 5.44
C ILE A 336 6.48 -17.20 5.01
N SER A 337 6.81 -18.16 5.88
CA SER A 337 7.76 -19.24 5.61
C SER A 337 7.05 -20.53 5.18
N GLY A 338 5.72 -20.52 5.04
CA GLY A 338 4.89 -21.64 4.61
C GLY A 338 4.49 -22.61 5.73
N ASN A 339 4.79 -22.33 7.00
CA ASN A 339 4.43 -23.21 8.12
C ASN A 339 2.96 -23.03 8.50
N ALA A 340 2.22 -24.12 8.64
CA ALA A 340 0.81 -24.12 9.05
C ALA A 340 0.63 -24.12 10.58
N LEU A 341 -0.58 -23.81 11.04
CA LEU A 341 -1.01 -24.15 12.40
C LEU A 341 -0.88 -25.66 12.64
N ALA A 342 -0.51 -26.06 13.87
CA ALA A 342 -0.39 -27.47 14.23
C ALA A 342 -1.73 -28.25 14.15
N ALA A 343 -2.85 -27.57 14.43
CA ALA A 343 -4.20 -28.09 14.30
C ALA A 343 -5.18 -26.92 14.04
N ASN A 344 -6.41 -27.23 13.62
CA ASN A 344 -7.46 -26.23 13.52
C ASN A 344 -7.70 -25.60 14.90
N TYR A 345 -7.75 -24.27 14.97
CA TYR A 345 -8.10 -23.55 16.19
C TYR A 345 -9.59 -23.23 16.17
N VAL A 346 -10.34 -23.80 17.12
CA VAL A 346 -11.80 -23.71 17.18
C VAL A 346 -12.21 -23.07 18.50
N TRP A 347 -13.09 -22.07 18.43
CA TRP A 347 -13.68 -21.46 19.63
C TRP A 347 -15.13 -21.06 19.36
N SER A 348 -15.92 -20.92 20.43
CA SER A 348 -17.31 -20.50 20.35
C SER A 348 -17.58 -19.27 21.21
N PHE A 349 -18.70 -18.59 20.93
CA PHE A 349 -19.23 -17.48 21.71
C PHE A 349 -20.75 -17.39 21.53
N THR A 350 -21.44 -16.73 22.45
CA THR A 350 -22.89 -16.54 22.43
C THR A 350 -23.26 -15.06 22.39
N THR A 351 -24.08 -14.69 21.42
CA THR A 351 -24.55 -13.31 21.25
C THR A 351 -25.52 -12.88 22.35
N ALA A 352 -25.61 -11.57 22.59
CA ALA A 352 -26.55 -10.99 23.54
C ALA A 352 -28.00 -11.29 23.17
N ALA A 353 -28.86 -11.41 24.19
CA ALA A 353 -30.30 -11.39 24.02
C ALA A 353 -30.78 -9.98 23.62
N LEU A 354 -31.92 -9.88 22.94
CA LEU A 354 -32.58 -8.60 22.70
C LEU A 354 -33.11 -8.03 24.03
N PRO A 355 -33.15 -6.69 24.20
CA PRO A 355 -33.81 -6.06 25.34
C PRO A 355 -35.28 -6.50 25.42
N THR A 356 -35.81 -6.60 26.64
CA THR A 356 -37.23 -6.89 26.87
C THR A 356 -38.00 -5.64 27.30
N TYR A 357 -39.23 -5.47 26.83
CA TYR A 357 -40.13 -4.38 27.16
C TYR A 357 -41.45 -4.88 27.76
N THR A 358 -42.04 -4.10 28.66
CA THR A 358 -43.30 -4.43 29.35
C THR A 358 -44.50 -3.69 28.77
N VAL A 359 -45.64 -4.37 28.67
CA VAL A 359 -46.95 -3.76 28.40
C VAL A 359 -47.83 -3.87 29.64
N THR A 360 -48.33 -2.74 30.12
CA THR A 360 -49.29 -2.67 31.23
C THR A 360 -50.58 -1.98 30.79
N LEU A 361 -51.72 -2.54 31.19
CA LEU A 361 -53.04 -2.05 30.80
C LEU A 361 -53.84 -1.57 32.03
N SER A 362 -54.66 -0.55 31.85
CA SER A 362 -55.67 -0.09 32.82
C SER A 362 -56.99 0.26 32.13
N SER A 363 -58.08 0.37 32.90
CA SER A 363 -59.38 0.84 32.43
C SER A 363 -59.79 2.13 33.15
N ASN A 364 -60.45 3.04 32.42
CA ASN A 364 -60.89 4.34 32.91
C ASN A 364 -62.32 4.69 32.41
N PRO A 365 -63.32 4.79 33.30
CA PRO A 365 -63.25 4.45 34.72
C PRO A 365 -62.97 2.95 34.90
N LEU A 366 -62.39 2.56 36.03
CA LEU A 366 -62.04 1.16 36.34
C LEU A 366 -63.25 0.21 36.22
N LEU A 367 -64.45 0.71 36.54
CA LEU A 367 -65.72 -0.02 36.44
C LEU A 367 -66.28 -0.09 35.01
N GLY A 368 -65.74 0.67 34.07
CA GLY A 368 -66.27 0.84 32.71
C GLY A 368 -66.05 -0.35 31.78
N GLY A 369 -65.07 -1.21 32.08
CA GLY A 369 -64.78 -2.40 31.28
C GLY A 369 -63.52 -3.14 31.74
N ILE A 370 -63.30 -4.32 31.16
CA ILE A 370 -62.13 -5.17 31.40
C ILE A 370 -61.16 -5.09 30.21
N VAL A 371 -59.86 -5.19 30.48
CA VAL A 371 -58.80 -5.31 29.48
C VAL A 371 -58.21 -6.72 29.55
N ALA A 372 -57.99 -7.37 28.41
CA ALA A 372 -57.51 -8.74 28.39
C ALA A 372 -56.03 -8.83 28.86
N GLN A 373 -55.78 -9.59 29.92
CA GLN A 373 -54.42 -9.84 30.44
C GLN A 373 -53.51 -10.57 29.45
N SER A 374 -54.04 -11.19 28.40
CA SER A 374 -53.23 -11.88 27.37
C SER A 374 -52.31 -10.94 26.59
N GLY A 375 -52.58 -9.63 26.58
CA GLY A 375 -51.70 -8.60 26.02
C GLY A 375 -50.77 -7.91 27.02
N THR A 376 -50.83 -8.30 28.31
CA THR A 376 -49.92 -7.79 29.36
C THR A 376 -48.77 -8.75 29.57
N GLY A 377 -47.57 -8.22 29.76
CA GLY A 377 -46.39 -9.07 29.98
C GLY A 377 -45.08 -8.42 29.53
N THR A 378 -44.02 -9.23 29.57
CA THR A 378 -42.68 -8.87 29.11
C THR A 378 -42.44 -9.52 27.75
N TYR A 379 -42.06 -8.73 26.75
CA TYR A 379 -41.84 -9.17 25.39
C TYR A 379 -40.45 -8.72 24.90
N SER A 380 -39.84 -9.46 23.98
CA SER A 380 -38.57 -9.03 23.37
C SER A 380 -38.80 -7.80 22.47
N SER A 381 -37.82 -6.90 22.39
CA SER A 381 -37.82 -5.76 21.47
C SER A 381 -38.15 -6.20 20.04
N GLY A 382 -39.08 -5.50 19.40
CA GLY A 382 -39.59 -5.83 18.05
C GLY A 382 -40.77 -6.80 18.02
N SER A 383 -41.24 -7.33 19.17
CA SER A 383 -42.43 -8.18 19.22
C SER A 383 -43.70 -7.43 18.83
N SER A 384 -44.61 -8.09 18.10
CA SER A 384 -45.95 -7.59 17.82
C SER A 384 -46.92 -8.04 18.91
N VAL A 385 -47.61 -7.09 19.57
CA VAL A 385 -48.52 -7.35 20.69
C VAL A 385 -49.90 -6.79 20.38
N THR A 386 -50.94 -7.58 20.68
CA THR A 386 -52.36 -7.20 20.52
C THR A 386 -53.02 -7.11 21.89
N VAL A 387 -53.72 -6.01 22.15
CA VAL A 387 -54.46 -5.75 23.40
C VAL A 387 -55.95 -5.56 23.09
N THR A 388 -56.83 -6.00 24.00
CA THR A 388 -58.29 -5.88 23.81
C THR A 388 -58.98 -5.31 25.05
N ALA A 389 -60.06 -4.55 24.83
CA ALA A 389 -60.91 -3.94 25.84
C ALA A 389 -62.38 -4.33 25.62
N THR A 390 -63.06 -4.79 26.68
CA THR A 390 -64.47 -5.19 26.66
C THR A 390 -65.26 -4.32 27.64
N PRO A 391 -66.23 -3.51 27.18
CA PRO A 391 -67.06 -2.69 28.06
C PRO A 391 -67.92 -3.53 29.01
N ASN A 392 -68.09 -3.06 30.25
CA ASN A 392 -69.05 -3.61 31.20
C ASN A 392 -70.47 -3.09 30.89
N ALA A 393 -71.49 -3.77 31.42
CA ALA A 393 -72.89 -3.35 31.25
C ALA A 393 -73.10 -1.89 31.71
N GLY A 394 -73.80 -1.10 30.89
CA GLY A 394 -73.99 0.33 31.14
C GLY A 394 -72.81 1.20 30.70
N PHE A 395 -71.82 0.67 29.97
CA PHE A 395 -70.70 1.42 29.42
C PHE A 395 -70.40 1.06 27.96
N THR A 396 -69.77 1.97 27.23
CA THR A 396 -69.27 1.78 25.86
C THR A 396 -67.79 2.14 25.79
N PHE A 397 -67.00 1.40 25.00
CA PHE A 397 -65.58 1.71 24.77
C PHE A 397 -65.47 2.97 23.91
N THR A 398 -64.52 3.85 24.23
CA THR A 398 -64.31 5.12 23.52
C THR A 398 -62.95 5.23 22.86
N SER A 399 -61.85 4.94 23.58
CA SER A 399 -60.49 5.08 23.04
C SER A 399 -59.44 4.37 23.91
N TRP A 400 -58.27 4.12 23.32
CA TRP A 400 -57.05 3.86 24.07
C TRP A 400 -56.26 5.15 24.26
N LYS A 401 -55.66 5.33 25.44
CA LYS A 401 -54.67 6.39 25.71
C LYS A 401 -53.33 5.81 26.10
N GLU A 402 -52.25 6.48 25.72
CA GLU A 402 -50.90 6.25 26.20
C GLU A 402 -50.34 7.54 26.79
N ASN A 403 -49.86 7.50 28.03
CA ASN A 403 -49.37 8.68 28.75
C ASN A 403 -50.34 9.88 28.69
N GLY A 404 -51.64 9.61 28.79
CA GLY A 404 -52.71 10.61 28.75
C GLY A 404 -53.12 11.09 27.34
N THR A 405 -52.42 10.67 26.27
CA THR A 405 -52.73 11.06 24.89
C THR A 405 -53.53 9.97 24.19
N VAL A 406 -54.61 10.34 23.49
CA VAL A 406 -55.45 9.39 22.73
C VAL A 406 -54.64 8.83 21.55
N ILE A 407 -54.69 7.51 21.38
CA ILE A 407 -54.13 6.83 20.21
C ILE A 407 -55.18 6.89 19.09
N PRO A 408 -54.95 7.66 18.02
CA PRO A 408 -55.93 7.80 16.94
C PRO A 408 -56.13 6.46 16.21
N ALA A 409 -57.36 6.19 15.79
CA ALA A 409 -57.75 4.99 15.04
C ALA A 409 -57.55 3.62 15.75
N ALA A 410 -57.19 3.60 17.03
CA ALA A 410 -57.16 2.36 17.81
C ALA A 410 -58.59 1.92 18.18
N THR A 411 -58.97 0.70 17.79
CA THR A 411 -60.27 0.12 18.16
C THR A 411 -60.18 -0.58 19.52
N ALA A 412 -61.30 -1.14 20.00
CA ALA A 412 -61.32 -1.99 21.19
C ALA A 412 -60.32 -3.17 21.11
N SER A 413 -59.87 -3.54 19.91
CA SER A 413 -58.70 -4.39 19.67
C SER A 413 -57.59 -3.58 18.98
N TYR A 414 -56.37 -3.58 19.55
CA TYR A 414 -55.25 -2.75 19.08
C TYR A 414 -53.93 -3.53 19.03
N THR A 415 -53.25 -3.53 17.88
CA THR A 415 -51.97 -4.22 17.64
C THR A 415 -50.84 -3.24 17.36
N PHE A 416 -49.66 -3.49 17.92
CA PHE A 416 -48.48 -2.63 17.76
C PHE A 416 -47.16 -3.40 17.93
N THR A 417 -46.05 -2.81 17.46
CA THR A 417 -44.69 -3.34 17.65
C THR A 417 -44.00 -2.65 18.81
N LEU A 418 -43.35 -3.42 19.69
CA LEU A 418 -42.67 -2.91 20.88
C LEU A 418 -41.26 -2.38 20.59
N SER A 419 -41.07 -1.07 20.79
CA SER A 419 -39.76 -0.40 20.79
C SER A 419 -39.37 0.17 22.15
N GLY A 420 -40.23 0.02 23.16
CA GLY A 420 -40.07 0.50 24.53
C GLY A 420 -41.21 0.02 25.43
N ASN A 421 -41.14 0.27 26.74
CA ASN A 421 -42.24 -0.03 27.66
C ASN A 421 -43.48 0.82 27.32
N ARG A 422 -44.67 0.21 27.38
CA ARG A 422 -45.95 0.89 27.07
C ARG A 422 -46.95 0.76 28.22
N ILE A 423 -47.63 1.86 28.50
CA ILE A 423 -48.71 1.94 29.50
C ILE A 423 -49.96 2.43 28.76
N LEU A 424 -50.95 1.55 28.60
CA LEU A 424 -52.16 1.84 27.83
C LEU A 424 -53.41 1.83 28.73
N GLU A 425 -54.26 2.84 28.57
CA GLU A 425 -55.51 3.01 29.31
C GLU A 425 -56.71 2.90 28.36
N ALA A 426 -57.58 1.90 28.57
CA ALA A 426 -58.85 1.77 27.87
C ALA A 426 -59.90 2.70 28.50
N ASN A 427 -60.41 3.65 27.72
CA ASN A 427 -61.38 4.63 28.18
C ASN A 427 -62.82 4.20 27.80
N PHE A 428 -63.76 4.32 28.73
CA PHE A 428 -65.17 3.95 28.57
C PHE A 428 -66.13 5.07 29.00
N THR A 429 -67.33 5.12 28.43
CA THR A 429 -68.38 6.11 28.76
C THR A 429 -69.67 5.43 29.22
N ALA A 430 -70.31 5.95 30.27
CA ALA A 430 -71.53 5.39 30.84
C ALA A 430 -72.78 5.65 29.97
N VAL A 431 -73.76 4.74 30.05
CA VAL A 431 -75.09 4.78 29.42
C VAL A 431 -76.12 5.06 30.52
N ALA A 432 -77.07 5.99 30.31
CA ALA A 432 -77.93 6.56 31.37
C ALA A 432 -78.99 5.57 31.97
N PRO A 433 -79.26 5.60 33.31
CA PRO A 433 -80.17 4.68 34.02
C PRO A 433 -81.66 5.14 34.11
N THR A 434 -82.57 4.24 34.54
CA THR A 434 -84.06 4.41 34.52
C THR A 434 -84.75 4.70 35.87
N GLN A 435 -84.01 4.70 36.99
CA GLN A 435 -84.51 5.03 38.34
C GLN A 435 -83.50 5.92 39.06
N TYR A 436 -83.97 6.77 39.96
CA TYR A 436 -83.14 7.80 40.59
C TYR A 436 -83.33 7.93 42.12
N THR A 437 -82.27 8.23 42.87
CA THR A 437 -82.27 8.34 44.33
C THR A 437 -82.19 9.79 44.81
N VAL A 438 -82.79 10.10 45.96
CA VAL A 438 -82.65 11.39 46.67
C VAL A 438 -81.95 11.19 48.00
N THR A 439 -80.89 11.96 48.26
CA THR A 439 -80.15 11.96 49.54
C THR A 439 -79.88 13.38 50.03
N LEU A 440 -79.87 13.59 51.36
CA LEU A 440 -79.79 14.91 52.01
C LEU A 440 -78.61 15.02 52.97
N SER A 441 -78.03 16.23 53.10
CA SER A 441 -76.95 16.55 54.05
C SER A 441 -76.99 18.03 54.49
N SER A 442 -76.26 18.40 55.55
CA SER A 442 -76.09 19.80 56.02
C SER A 442 -74.62 20.23 56.05
N ASN A 443 -74.33 21.48 55.71
CA ASN A 443 -72.97 22.02 55.59
C ASN A 443 -72.83 23.49 56.08
N PRO A 444 -71.95 23.79 57.05
CA PRO A 444 -71.21 22.80 57.84
C PRO A 444 -72.19 21.93 58.65
N LEU A 445 -71.77 20.73 59.01
CA LEU A 445 -72.61 19.77 59.75
C LEU A 445 -73.15 20.35 61.06
N LEU A 446 -72.36 21.22 61.71
CA LEU A 446 -72.76 21.95 62.93
C LEU A 446 -73.73 23.11 62.66
N GLY A 447 -73.96 23.48 61.40
CA GLY A 447 -74.73 24.65 60.97
C GLY A 447 -76.25 24.45 60.94
N GLY A 448 -76.76 23.21 60.97
CA GLY A 448 -78.21 22.91 61.01
C GLY A 448 -78.57 21.45 60.67
N ILE A 449 -79.87 21.11 60.73
CA ILE A 449 -80.43 19.75 60.50
C ILE A 449 -81.40 19.69 59.29
N VAL A 450 -81.61 18.50 58.70
CA VAL A 450 -82.49 18.26 57.52
C VAL A 450 -83.50 17.12 57.76
N VAL A 451 -84.71 17.19 57.20
CA VAL A 451 -85.82 16.21 57.44
C VAL A 451 -85.69 14.98 56.54
N GLN A 452 -85.62 13.79 57.15
CA GLN A 452 -85.22 12.52 56.50
C GLN A 452 -86.31 11.82 55.66
N SER A 453 -87.57 12.27 55.72
CA SER A 453 -88.69 11.63 54.99
C SER A 453 -88.68 11.86 53.47
N GLY A 454 -87.80 12.73 52.96
CA GLY A 454 -87.61 13.00 51.53
C GLY A 454 -86.47 12.20 50.86
N THR A 455 -85.86 11.24 51.55
CA THR A 455 -84.74 10.43 51.02
C THR A 455 -85.20 9.04 50.60
N GLY A 456 -84.76 8.53 49.45
CA GLY A 456 -85.15 7.21 48.93
C GLY A 456 -84.92 7.04 47.43
N THR A 457 -85.28 5.88 46.88
CA THR A 457 -85.24 5.60 45.44
C THR A 457 -86.61 5.82 44.82
N TYR A 458 -86.68 6.59 43.74
CA TYR A 458 -87.91 6.93 43.03
C TYR A 458 -87.75 6.65 41.53
N ASN A 459 -88.86 6.34 40.87
CA ASN A 459 -88.87 6.18 39.41
C ASN A 459 -88.60 7.53 38.74
N SER A 460 -87.89 7.52 37.60
CA SER A 460 -87.70 8.71 36.76
C SER A 460 -89.06 9.38 36.47
N GLY A 461 -89.16 10.68 36.77
CA GLY A 461 -90.38 11.50 36.66
C GLY A 461 -91.16 11.74 37.97
N SER A 462 -90.76 11.16 39.11
CA SER A 462 -91.48 11.31 40.40
C SER A 462 -91.30 12.69 41.06
N SER A 463 -92.28 13.20 41.82
CA SER A 463 -92.16 14.48 42.57
C SER A 463 -91.84 14.25 44.05
N VAL A 464 -90.85 14.98 44.63
CA VAL A 464 -90.27 14.79 45.98
C VAL A 464 -90.10 16.14 46.71
N THR A 465 -90.28 16.20 48.05
CA THR A 465 -90.16 17.41 48.90
C THR A 465 -89.17 17.23 50.08
N VAL A 466 -88.37 18.25 50.41
CA VAL A 466 -87.29 18.24 51.43
C VAL A 466 -87.25 19.52 52.30
N ALA A 467 -86.70 19.48 53.53
CA ALA A 467 -86.67 20.64 54.47
C ALA A 467 -85.43 20.74 55.40
N ALA A 468 -85.02 21.96 55.82
CA ALA A 468 -83.82 22.28 56.63
C ALA A 468 -84.01 23.37 57.71
N THR A 469 -83.28 23.26 58.83
CA THR A 469 -83.35 24.18 59.99
C THR A 469 -81.94 24.60 60.51
N PRO A 470 -81.56 25.90 60.56
CA PRO A 470 -80.25 26.38 61.02
C PRO A 470 -80.01 26.36 62.55
N ASN A 471 -78.74 26.17 62.95
CA ASN A 471 -78.20 26.27 64.31
C ASN A 471 -77.60 27.67 64.62
N ALA A 472 -77.42 28.02 65.89
CA ALA A 472 -76.94 29.34 66.33
C ALA A 472 -75.52 29.70 65.82
N GLY A 473 -75.29 30.97 65.43
CA GLY A 473 -74.03 31.45 64.84
C GLY A 473 -73.92 31.26 63.32
N TYR A 474 -74.96 30.68 62.72
CA TYR A 474 -75.07 30.38 61.30
C TYR A 474 -76.45 30.80 60.78
N THR A 475 -76.54 31.12 59.50
CA THR A 475 -77.82 31.38 58.82
C THR A 475 -77.98 30.38 57.68
N PHE A 476 -79.21 29.88 57.47
CA PHE A 476 -79.51 29.09 56.27
C PHE A 476 -79.40 30.01 55.07
N THR A 477 -78.55 29.63 54.12
CA THR A 477 -78.28 30.46 52.95
C THR A 477 -78.88 29.87 51.69
N SER A 478 -78.88 28.54 51.54
CA SER A 478 -79.40 27.91 50.32
C SER A 478 -79.47 26.40 50.43
N TRP A 479 -80.35 25.78 49.65
CA TRP A 479 -80.13 24.42 49.19
C TRP A 479 -79.15 24.41 48.03
N LYS A 480 -78.21 23.48 48.07
CA LYS A 480 -77.35 23.18 46.93
C LYS A 480 -77.60 21.77 46.45
N GLU A 481 -77.57 21.59 45.15
CA GLU A 481 -77.44 20.28 44.54
C GLU A 481 -76.10 20.19 43.85
N ASN A 482 -75.31 19.16 44.18
CA ASN A 482 -73.96 18.98 43.63
C ASN A 482 -73.13 20.28 43.71
N GLY A 483 -73.25 21.02 44.83
CA GLY A 483 -72.54 22.28 45.07
C GLY A 483 -73.12 23.53 44.39
N THR A 484 -74.20 23.42 43.61
CA THR A 484 -74.85 24.57 42.95
C THR A 484 -76.09 25.03 43.70
N VAL A 485 -76.20 26.33 43.98
CA VAL A 485 -77.36 26.91 44.67
C VAL A 485 -78.61 26.76 43.80
N ILE A 486 -79.67 26.23 44.39
CA ILE A 486 -80.97 26.16 43.74
C ILE A 486 -81.68 27.49 43.96
N PRO A 487 -81.91 28.31 42.91
CA PRO A 487 -82.51 29.62 43.05
C PRO A 487 -83.97 29.52 43.51
N ALA A 488 -84.41 30.48 44.33
CA ALA A 488 -85.76 30.57 44.90
C ALA A 488 -86.20 29.38 45.79
N ALA A 489 -85.34 28.40 46.04
CA ALA A 489 -85.60 27.32 47.00
C ALA A 489 -85.52 27.86 48.43
N THR A 490 -86.62 27.74 49.16
CA THR A 490 -86.67 28.12 50.59
C THR A 490 -86.18 26.97 51.46
N ALA A 491 -86.14 27.17 52.78
CA ALA A 491 -85.81 26.12 53.74
C ALA A 491 -86.69 24.86 53.57
N SER A 492 -87.86 24.94 52.91
CA SER A 492 -88.65 23.81 52.38
C SER A 492 -88.70 23.86 50.84
N TYR A 493 -88.44 22.75 50.14
CA TYR A 493 -88.27 22.70 48.68
C TYR A 493 -88.82 21.42 48.02
N THR A 494 -89.55 21.54 46.90
CA THR A 494 -90.21 20.44 46.16
C THR A 494 -89.78 20.41 44.69
N PHE A 495 -89.60 19.21 44.08
CA PHE A 495 -89.10 19.03 42.71
C PHE A 495 -89.44 17.68 42.06
N THR A 496 -89.35 17.60 40.73
CA THR A 496 -89.50 16.36 39.93
C THR A 496 -88.16 15.69 39.63
N LEU A 497 -88.10 14.35 39.61
CA LEU A 497 -86.87 13.57 39.61
C LEU A 497 -86.47 13.07 38.21
N SER A 498 -85.46 13.68 37.58
CA SER A 498 -84.92 13.27 36.28
C SER A 498 -83.47 12.75 36.34
N GLY A 499 -82.94 12.58 37.55
CA GLY A 499 -81.57 12.17 37.88
C GLY A 499 -81.45 11.86 39.38
N ASN A 500 -80.41 11.13 39.83
CA ASN A 500 -80.12 11.03 41.27
C ASN A 500 -79.85 12.45 41.80
N ARG A 501 -80.51 12.82 42.90
CA ARG A 501 -80.42 14.15 43.51
C ARG A 501 -79.77 14.06 44.87
N ILE A 502 -78.72 14.85 45.09
CA ILE A 502 -78.04 14.97 46.39
C ILE A 502 -78.14 16.42 46.80
N LEU A 503 -78.96 16.72 47.81
CA LEU A 503 -79.22 18.08 48.25
C LEU A 503 -78.56 18.37 49.60
N GLU A 504 -77.82 19.47 49.64
CA GLU A 504 -77.07 19.94 50.79
C GLU A 504 -77.66 21.27 51.29
N ALA A 505 -78.17 21.28 52.52
CA ALA A 505 -78.58 22.48 53.21
C ALA A 505 -77.34 23.25 53.65
N ASN A 506 -77.08 24.40 53.03
CA ASN A 506 -75.92 25.22 53.33
C ASN A 506 -76.26 26.30 54.34
N PHE A 507 -75.35 26.44 55.29
CA PHE A 507 -75.36 27.42 56.36
C PHE A 507 -74.03 28.18 56.33
N THR A 508 -74.04 29.49 56.52
CA THR A 508 -72.80 30.29 56.43
C THR A 508 -72.40 30.85 57.79
N ALA A 509 -71.12 30.64 58.16
CA ALA A 509 -70.45 31.34 59.26
C ALA A 509 -69.99 32.73 58.78
N VAL A 510 -69.95 33.72 59.67
CA VAL A 510 -69.54 35.09 59.34
C VAL A 510 -67.98 35.24 59.38
N ALA A 511 -67.26 35.73 58.34
CA ALA A 511 -65.79 35.57 58.07
C ALA A 511 -64.89 36.88 57.94
N PRO A 512 -63.52 36.83 58.05
CA PRO A 512 -62.56 37.99 58.13
C PRO A 512 -61.81 38.46 56.83
N THR A 513 -60.94 39.52 56.87
CA THR A 513 -60.63 40.44 55.71
C THR A 513 -59.16 40.66 55.16
N GLN A 514 -58.05 39.97 55.55
CA GLN A 514 -56.64 40.27 55.10
C GLN A 514 -55.67 39.05 54.90
N TYR A 515 -54.58 39.15 54.07
CA TYR A 515 -53.59 38.07 53.67
C TYR A 515 -52.11 38.53 53.40
N THR A 516 -51.07 37.67 53.35
CA THR A 516 -49.59 38.01 53.32
C THR A 516 -48.71 37.44 52.16
N VAL A 517 -47.58 38.08 51.76
CA VAL A 517 -46.60 37.62 50.72
C VAL A 517 -45.11 37.61 51.17
N THR A 518 -44.32 36.57 50.82
CA THR A 518 -42.85 36.43 51.09
C THR A 518 -42.00 35.98 49.87
N LEU A 519 -40.70 36.36 49.75
CA LEU A 519 -39.81 36.12 48.58
C LEU A 519 -38.39 35.58 48.92
N SER A 520 -37.72 34.87 48.00
CA SER A 520 -36.30 34.44 48.09
C SER A 520 -35.60 34.20 46.72
N ALA A 521 -34.28 33.97 46.68
CA ALA A 521 -33.47 33.76 45.45
C ALA A 521 -32.61 32.47 45.52
N ASN A 522 -32.44 31.77 44.39
CA ASN A 522 -31.74 30.48 44.30
C ASN A 522 -30.94 30.30 42.98
N PRO A 523 -29.61 30.07 43.01
CA PRO A 523 -28.74 30.24 44.17
C PRO A 523 -28.70 31.70 44.62
N LEU A 524 -28.41 31.95 45.90
CA LEU A 524 -28.37 33.30 46.48
C LEU A 524 -27.38 34.23 45.75
N LEU A 525 -26.28 33.68 45.22
CA LEU A 525 -25.29 34.44 44.44
C LEU A 525 -25.75 34.74 43.00
N GLY A 526 -26.81 34.08 42.52
CA GLY A 526 -27.26 34.16 41.14
C GLY A 526 -28.03 35.44 40.79
N GLY A 527 -28.58 36.14 41.78
CA GLY A 527 -29.30 37.40 41.58
C GLY A 527 -30.09 37.86 42.80
N ALA A 528 -30.77 39.00 42.68
CA ALA A 528 -31.54 39.64 43.76
C ALA A 528 -33.05 39.74 43.44
N VAL A 529 -33.88 39.78 44.49
CA VAL A 529 -35.34 40.03 44.41
C VAL A 529 -35.72 41.34 45.10
N THR A 530 -36.68 42.09 44.57
CA THR A 530 -37.12 43.38 45.16
C THR A 530 -38.10 43.21 46.33
N GLN A 531 -37.79 43.77 47.51
CA GLN A 531 -38.61 43.71 48.74
C GLN A 531 -39.94 44.49 48.71
N SER A 532 -40.24 45.27 47.67
CA SER A 532 -41.48 46.05 47.58
C SER A 532 -42.76 45.22 47.40
N GLY A 533 -42.63 43.89 47.19
CA GLY A 533 -43.75 42.96 47.03
C GLY A 533 -44.02 42.04 48.24
N THR A 534 -43.37 42.28 49.38
CA THR A 534 -43.57 41.50 50.63
C THR A 534 -44.41 42.29 51.64
N GLY A 535 -45.39 41.67 52.31
CA GLY A 535 -46.26 42.33 53.30
C GLY A 535 -47.66 41.74 53.44
N THR A 536 -48.52 42.38 54.26
CA THR A 536 -49.95 42.05 54.41
C THR A 536 -50.81 42.96 53.54
N TYR A 537 -51.81 42.41 52.88
CA TYR A 537 -52.67 43.07 51.92
C TYR A 537 -54.13 42.72 52.18
N ASN A 538 -55.03 43.66 51.91
CA ASN A 538 -56.47 43.36 51.89
C ASN A 538 -56.76 42.38 50.76
N THR A 539 -57.70 41.47 51.00
CA THR A 539 -58.18 40.55 49.96
C THR A 539 -58.58 41.32 48.69
N GLY A 540 -58.10 40.88 47.53
CA GLY A 540 -58.34 41.50 46.22
C GLY A 540 -57.28 42.52 45.75
N SER A 541 -56.21 42.77 46.51
CA SER A 541 -55.15 43.70 46.09
C SER A 541 -54.21 43.10 45.02
N ASN A 542 -53.69 43.91 44.08
CA ASN A 542 -52.67 43.49 43.10
C ASN A 542 -51.24 43.72 43.63
N VAL A 543 -50.36 42.72 43.53
CA VAL A 543 -48.97 42.71 44.00
C VAL A 543 -48.03 42.40 42.83
N THR A 544 -46.88 43.10 42.73
CA THR A 544 -45.84 42.88 41.70
C THR A 544 -44.47 42.60 42.31
N VAL A 545 -43.74 41.61 41.78
CA VAL A 545 -42.41 41.16 42.25
C VAL A 545 -41.40 41.14 41.09
N ARG A 546 -40.11 41.41 41.37
CA ARG A 546 -39.04 41.49 40.34
C ARG A 546 -37.75 40.75 40.74
N ALA A 547 -37.15 40.04 39.77
CA ALA A 547 -35.86 39.36 39.86
C ALA A 547 -34.80 39.99 38.95
N THR A 548 -33.56 40.14 39.43
CA THR A 548 -32.43 40.74 38.68
C THR A 548 -31.20 39.82 38.76
N PRO A 549 -30.69 39.25 37.64
CA PRO A 549 -29.49 38.41 37.64
C PRO A 549 -28.21 39.18 37.97
N ASN A 550 -27.27 38.51 38.65
CA ASN A 550 -25.89 38.99 38.83
C ASN A 550 -25.02 38.65 37.61
N ALA A 551 -23.88 39.33 37.46
CA ALA A 551 -22.93 39.07 36.37
C ALA A 551 -22.48 37.59 36.36
N GLY A 552 -22.51 36.97 35.17
CA GLY A 552 -22.22 35.54 35.01
C GLY A 552 -23.41 34.61 35.26
N TYR A 553 -24.61 35.13 35.53
CA TYR A 553 -25.84 34.36 35.70
C TYR A 553 -27.00 34.86 34.83
N THR A 554 -27.98 34.00 34.54
CA THR A 554 -29.22 34.30 33.82
C THR A 554 -30.45 33.89 34.66
N PHE A 555 -31.50 34.71 34.67
CA PHE A 555 -32.78 34.38 35.34
C PHE A 555 -33.52 33.29 34.58
N THR A 556 -34.06 32.32 35.31
CA THR A 556 -34.77 31.16 34.75
C THR A 556 -36.28 31.25 34.96
N ASN A 557 -36.75 31.37 36.21
CA ASN A 557 -38.19 31.47 36.53
C ASN A 557 -38.46 31.88 38.01
N TRP A 558 -39.72 32.16 38.32
CA TRP A 558 -40.31 32.21 39.65
C TRP A 558 -41.01 30.89 39.99
N THR A 559 -40.80 30.36 41.20
CA THR A 559 -41.48 29.16 41.71
C THR A 559 -42.23 29.39 43.03
N GLU A 560 -43.35 28.69 43.23
CA GLU A 560 -44.10 28.59 44.49
C GLU A 560 -44.23 27.11 44.84
N ASN A 561 -43.78 26.69 46.03
CA ASN A 561 -43.69 25.27 46.42
C ASN A 561 -42.96 24.39 45.38
N GLY A 562 -41.94 24.95 44.71
CA GLY A 562 -41.17 24.26 43.68
C GLY A 562 -41.80 24.24 42.28
N ILE A 563 -43.04 24.73 42.11
CA ILE A 563 -43.73 24.78 40.81
C ILE A 563 -43.55 26.15 40.17
N ALA A 564 -43.21 26.18 38.88
CA ALA A 564 -43.02 27.42 38.13
C ALA A 564 -44.33 28.18 37.96
N VAL A 565 -44.37 29.43 38.45
CA VAL A 565 -45.55 30.31 38.39
C VAL A 565 -45.38 31.47 37.41
N SER A 566 -44.13 31.78 37.01
CA SER A 566 -43.85 32.75 35.95
C SER A 566 -42.42 32.59 35.42
N THR A 567 -42.22 32.81 34.12
CA THR A 567 -40.89 32.94 33.50
C THR A 567 -40.52 34.41 33.27
N ASN A 568 -41.41 35.35 33.57
CA ASN A 568 -41.13 36.78 33.46
C ASN A 568 -40.41 37.25 34.73
N ALA A 569 -39.29 37.95 34.54
CA ALA A 569 -38.54 38.53 35.65
C ALA A 569 -39.38 39.53 36.48
N ASN A 570 -40.41 40.15 35.87
CA ASN A 570 -41.44 40.94 36.53
C ASN A 570 -42.78 40.17 36.55
N TYR A 571 -43.28 39.81 37.72
CA TYR A 571 -44.49 39.00 37.89
C TYR A 571 -45.55 39.72 38.75
N GLN A 572 -46.80 39.81 38.28
CA GLN A 572 -47.93 40.47 38.97
C GLN A 572 -49.07 39.48 39.25
N PHE A 573 -49.72 39.56 40.41
CA PHE A 573 -50.83 38.71 40.82
C PHE A 573 -51.79 39.39 41.83
N THR A 574 -53.03 38.91 41.94
CA THR A 574 -54.01 39.37 42.95
C THR A 574 -53.97 38.50 44.20
N ILE A 575 -54.02 39.10 45.39
CA ILE A 575 -53.91 38.39 46.66
C ILE A 575 -55.28 38.08 47.28
N ILE A 576 -55.56 36.79 47.42
CA ILE A 576 -56.80 36.26 48.04
C ILE A 576 -56.49 35.20 49.10
N GLN A 577 -55.20 34.96 49.35
CA GLN A 577 -54.62 34.04 50.33
C GLN A 577 -53.13 34.37 50.50
N ASN A 578 -52.46 33.77 51.49
CA ASN A 578 -51.03 33.98 51.71
C ASN A 578 -50.16 33.33 50.61
N ARG A 579 -48.99 33.90 50.25
CA ARG A 579 -48.10 33.39 49.17
C ARG A 579 -46.60 33.45 49.50
N THR A 580 -45.79 32.56 48.92
CA THR A 580 -44.32 32.48 49.09
C THR A 580 -43.61 32.12 47.76
N LEU A 581 -42.72 32.99 47.24
CA LEU A 581 -42.11 32.82 45.90
C LEU A 581 -40.57 32.77 45.91
N VAL A 582 -39.97 32.03 44.98
CA VAL A 582 -38.50 31.88 44.80
C VAL A 582 -38.08 32.26 43.38
N ALA A 583 -37.05 33.10 43.20
CA ALA A 583 -36.44 33.42 41.90
C ALA A 583 -35.22 32.52 41.61
N ASN A 584 -35.21 31.80 40.47
CA ASN A 584 -34.14 30.85 40.12
C ASN A 584 -33.17 31.38 39.03
N PHE A 585 -31.86 31.12 39.16
CA PHE A 585 -30.79 31.59 38.26
C PHE A 585 -29.80 30.47 37.84
N THR A 586 -29.16 30.59 36.67
CA THR A 586 -28.15 29.63 36.14
C THR A 586 -26.87 30.34 35.63
N ALA A 587 -25.69 29.71 35.68
CA ALA A 587 -24.41 30.32 35.31
C ALA A 587 -24.13 30.32 33.78
N ALA A 588 -23.50 31.37 33.24
CA ALA A 588 -23.15 31.52 31.82
C ALA A 588 -21.76 30.92 31.48
N ALA A 589 -21.62 30.18 30.38
CA ALA A 589 -20.41 29.43 30.00
C ALA A 589 -19.30 30.28 29.33
N SER A 590 -18.02 29.97 29.60
CA SER A 590 -16.84 30.54 28.92
C SER A 590 -16.56 29.90 27.56
N GLN A 591 -16.12 30.67 26.55
CA GLN A 591 -15.77 30.20 25.20
C GLN A 591 -14.26 30.34 24.89
N TYR A 592 -13.70 29.41 24.09
CA TYR A 592 -12.32 29.38 23.59
C TYR A 592 -12.27 29.17 22.08
N THR A 593 -11.20 29.64 21.41
CA THR A 593 -11.05 29.57 19.95
C THR A 593 -10.03 28.54 19.47
N VAL A 594 -10.31 27.88 18.34
CA VAL A 594 -9.40 26.99 17.62
C VAL A 594 -9.10 27.58 16.24
N ALA A 595 -7.84 27.97 15.99
CA ALA A 595 -7.36 28.41 14.69
C ALA A 595 -6.61 27.28 13.97
N ILE A 596 -6.84 27.12 12.67
CA ILE A 596 -6.25 26.05 11.84
C ILE A 596 -5.65 26.63 10.55
N SER A 597 -4.58 26.02 10.05
CA SER A 597 -3.92 26.38 8.79
C SER A 597 -3.22 25.17 8.14
N SER A 598 -2.89 25.28 6.84
CA SER A 598 -2.17 24.25 6.08
C SER A 598 -0.73 24.68 5.79
N ASN A 599 0.22 23.74 5.86
CA ASN A 599 1.61 23.93 5.49
C ASN A 599 2.16 22.75 4.65
N PRO A 600 2.56 22.96 3.39
CA PRO A 600 2.38 24.19 2.61
C PRO A 600 0.90 24.47 2.38
N LEU A 601 0.56 25.74 2.12
CA LEU A 601 -0.83 26.16 1.88
C LEU A 601 -1.49 25.40 0.73
N VAL A 602 -0.73 25.09 -0.32
CA VAL A 602 -1.20 24.31 -1.48
C VAL A 602 -1.40 22.82 -1.19
N GLY A 603 -0.89 22.32 -0.07
CA GLY A 603 -0.83 20.89 0.25
C GLY A 603 -2.16 20.27 0.66
N GLY A 604 -3.12 21.07 1.11
CA GLY A 604 -4.44 20.58 1.51
C GLY A 604 -5.31 21.64 2.15
N THR A 605 -6.54 21.25 2.48
CA THR A 605 -7.51 22.09 3.18
C THR A 605 -7.72 21.60 4.61
N THR A 606 -8.14 22.50 5.51
CA THR A 606 -8.41 22.19 6.92
C THR A 606 -9.82 22.64 7.32
N SER A 607 -10.52 21.88 8.14
CA SER A 607 -11.83 22.23 8.70
C SER A 607 -11.93 21.90 10.20
N GLY A 608 -12.94 22.44 10.89
CA GLY A 608 -13.19 22.19 12.32
C GLY A 608 -12.69 23.26 13.30
N GLY A 609 -12.17 24.39 12.82
CA GLY A 609 -11.84 25.57 13.65
C GLY A 609 -13.07 26.40 14.04
N GLY A 610 -12.94 27.30 15.02
CA GLY A 610 -14.05 28.15 15.49
C GLY A 610 -14.02 28.45 16.99
N SER A 611 -15.12 29.01 17.52
CA SER A 611 -15.33 29.26 18.95
C SER A 611 -16.20 28.17 19.58
N PHE A 612 -15.78 27.66 20.72
CA PHE A 612 -16.43 26.54 21.42
C PHE A 612 -16.52 26.81 22.91
N ASN A 613 -17.54 26.27 23.58
CA ASN A 613 -17.63 26.32 25.03
C ASN A 613 -16.48 25.52 25.67
N SER A 614 -15.93 26.02 26.77
CA SER A 614 -14.93 25.32 27.58
C SER A 614 -15.42 23.91 27.96
N GLY A 615 -14.59 22.90 27.71
CA GLY A 615 -14.90 21.49 27.97
C GLY A 615 -15.57 20.75 26.81
N ALA A 616 -15.89 21.43 25.69
CA ALA A 616 -16.42 20.77 24.50
C ALA A 616 -15.36 19.88 23.82
N LEU A 617 -15.81 18.77 23.22
CA LEU A 617 -15.00 17.99 22.28
C LEU A 617 -15.03 18.67 20.91
N VAL A 618 -13.85 18.98 20.38
CA VAL A 618 -13.66 19.61 19.06
C VAL A 618 -12.88 18.65 18.17
N THR A 619 -13.30 18.54 16.90
CA THR A 619 -12.63 17.72 15.89
C THR A 619 -12.15 18.60 14.74
N VAL A 620 -10.86 18.54 14.43
CA VAL A 620 -10.26 19.17 13.26
C VAL A 620 -9.90 18.11 12.21
N ILE A 621 -10.04 18.46 10.93
CA ILE A 621 -9.85 17.55 9.79
C ILE A 621 -8.93 18.20 8.76
N ALA A 622 -7.93 17.47 8.30
CA ALA A 622 -7.04 17.86 7.22
C ALA A 622 -7.30 16.98 5.99
N THR A 623 -7.57 17.60 4.85
CA THR A 623 -7.81 16.91 3.57
C THR A 623 -6.70 17.26 2.60
N PRO A 624 -5.80 16.32 2.24
CA PRO A 624 -4.75 16.59 1.26
C PRO A 624 -5.32 16.95 -0.11
N ASN A 625 -4.68 17.90 -0.79
CA ASN A 625 -4.95 18.16 -2.20
C ASN A 625 -4.27 17.09 -3.07
N ALA A 626 -4.72 16.95 -4.32
CA ALA A 626 -4.10 16.03 -5.27
C ALA A 626 -2.58 16.29 -5.39
N GLY A 627 -1.78 15.22 -5.32
CA GLY A 627 -0.33 15.35 -5.31
C GLY A 627 0.29 15.66 -3.94
N TYR A 628 -0.48 15.58 -2.85
CA TYR A 628 0.02 15.72 -1.48
C TYR A 628 -0.50 14.62 -0.55
N SER A 629 0.25 14.31 0.50
CA SER A 629 -0.15 13.45 1.61
C SER A 629 -0.11 14.24 2.92
N PHE A 630 -1.06 13.98 3.82
CA PHE A 630 -1.03 14.53 5.18
C PHE A 630 0.04 13.82 6.00
N THR A 631 0.75 14.57 6.84
CA THR A 631 1.79 14.03 7.73
C THR A 631 1.43 14.16 9.20
N SER A 632 1.03 15.35 9.65
CA SER A 632 0.76 15.62 11.07
C SER A 632 0.00 16.92 11.32
N TRP A 633 -0.68 16.97 12.46
CA TRP A 633 -1.10 18.21 13.11
C TRP A 633 -0.03 18.64 14.11
N THR A 634 0.29 19.93 14.10
CA THR A 634 1.26 20.53 15.02
C THR A 634 0.67 21.74 15.75
N GLU A 635 1.04 21.91 17.02
CA GLU A 635 0.85 23.13 17.80
C GLU A 635 2.24 23.73 18.06
N GLY A 636 2.57 24.80 17.33
CA GLY A 636 3.96 25.29 17.25
C GLY A 636 4.87 24.25 16.57
N VAL A 637 5.89 23.78 17.27
CA VAL A 637 6.83 22.74 16.77
C VAL A 637 6.47 21.32 17.23
N THR A 638 5.45 21.17 18.08
CA THR A 638 5.10 19.88 18.68
C THR A 638 4.04 19.17 17.86
N ILE A 639 4.25 17.89 17.53
CA ILE A 639 3.24 17.05 16.89
C ILE A 639 2.19 16.66 17.92
N VAL A 640 0.94 17.03 17.68
CA VAL A 640 -0.20 16.72 18.55
C VAL A 640 -1.03 15.54 18.04
N SER A 641 -0.94 15.24 16.73
CA SER A 641 -1.57 14.07 16.12
C SER A 641 -0.92 13.74 14.77
N SER A 642 -0.75 12.45 14.48
CA SER A 642 -0.39 11.96 13.14
C SER A 642 -1.61 11.54 12.31
N ASN A 643 -2.82 11.65 12.88
CA ASN A 643 -4.07 11.33 12.18
C ASN A 643 -4.66 12.59 11.57
N ALA A 644 -5.09 12.52 10.30
CA ALA A 644 -5.69 13.64 9.57
C ALA A 644 -6.96 14.18 10.26
N THR A 645 -7.69 13.31 10.96
CA THR A 645 -8.78 13.67 11.87
C THR A 645 -8.25 13.64 13.31
N TYR A 646 -8.38 14.74 14.03
CA TYR A 646 -7.91 14.88 15.40
C TYR A 646 -9.01 15.47 16.30
N THR A 647 -9.37 14.75 17.36
CA THR A 647 -10.38 15.16 18.34
C THR A 647 -9.74 15.43 19.70
N PHE A 648 -10.09 16.53 20.35
CA PHE A 648 -9.55 16.95 21.65
C PHE A 648 -10.60 17.74 22.46
N THR A 649 -10.40 17.85 23.76
CA THR A 649 -11.23 18.71 24.64
C THR A 649 -10.64 20.12 24.70
N ILE A 650 -11.46 21.14 24.43
CA ILE A 650 -11.00 22.53 24.45
C ILE A 650 -11.06 23.13 25.86
N THR A 651 -9.90 23.51 26.41
CA THR A 651 -9.77 24.14 27.74
C THR A 651 -9.02 25.47 27.71
N SER A 652 -8.51 25.86 26.54
CA SER A 652 -7.84 27.13 26.24
C SER A 652 -7.90 27.39 24.73
N ASN A 653 -7.46 28.56 24.27
CA ASN A 653 -7.27 28.80 22.83
C ASN A 653 -6.21 27.87 22.24
N LYS A 654 -6.42 27.41 21.01
CA LYS A 654 -5.55 26.46 20.28
C LYS A 654 -5.23 26.95 18.87
N ILE A 655 -3.99 26.69 18.42
CA ILE A 655 -3.55 26.97 17.06
C ILE A 655 -2.91 25.71 16.49
N PHE A 656 -3.50 25.14 15.44
CA PHE A 656 -2.97 23.95 14.78
C PHE A 656 -2.56 24.23 13.33
N VAL A 657 -1.48 23.57 12.91
CA VAL A 657 -1.02 23.54 11.53
C VAL A 657 -1.07 22.11 11.02
N ALA A 658 -1.80 21.87 9.93
CA ALA A 658 -1.80 20.62 9.18
C ALA A 658 -0.61 20.61 8.22
N ASN A 659 0.31 19.67 8.41
CA ASN A 659 1.51 19.53 7.59
C ASN A 659 1.29 18.52 6.47
N PHE A 660 1.67 18.87 5.26
CA PHE A 660 1.55 18.04 4.06
C PHE A 660 2.90 17.88 3.36
N THR A 661 3.09 16.75 2.70
CA THR A 661 4.24 16.46 1.84
C THR A 661 3.78 16.18 0.43
N ALA A 662 4.47 16.74 -0.58
CA ALA A 662 4.16 16.44 -1.96
C ALA A 662 4.42 14.95 -2.25
N ILE A 663 3.46 14.29 -2.89
CA ILE A 663 3.60 12.96 -3.48
C ILE A 663 3.73 13.13 -4.99
N GLY A 664 4.92 12.83 -5.53
CA GLY A 664 5.15 12.87 -6.97
C GLY A 664 4.23 11.89 -7.72
N PRO A 665 3.87 12.16 -8.99
CA PRO A 665 3.07 11.24 -9.80
C PRO A 665 3.71 9.85 -9.83
N SER A 666 2.97 8.79 -9.50
CA SER A 666 3.51 7.42 -9.44
C SER A 666 3.50 6.68 -10.78
N GLY A 667 2.79 7.21 -11.78
CA GLY A 667 2.47 6.44 -13.00
C GLY A 667 1.53 5.27 -12.70
N PRO A 668 1.30 4.37 -13.67
CA PRO A 668 0.54 3.14 -13.46
C PRO A 668 1.29 2.17 -12.51
N ALA A 669 0.65 1.08 -12.06
CA ALA A 669 1.37 0.03 -11.34
C ALA A 669 2.53 -0.56 -12.19
N GLY A 670 3.53 -1.20 -11.60
CA GLY A 670 4.54 -1.94 -12.38
C GLY A 670 3.91 -3.10 -13.17
N VAL A 671 4.59 -3.57 -14.22
CA VAL A 671 4.22 -4.81 -14.91
C VAL A 671 4.91 -5.97 -14.20
N ASP A 672 4.14 -6.96 -13.75
CA ASP A 672 4.69 -8.14 -13.11
C ASP A 672 5.32 -9.06 -14.16
N LEU A 673 6.64 -9.23 -14.09
CA LEU A 673 7.40 -10.08 -15.01
C LEU A 673 7.39 -11.55 -14.57
N GLY A 674 6.94 -11.87 -13.35
CA GLY A 674 7.00 -13.22 -12.79
C GLY A 674 8.38 -13.87 -12.97
N ALA A 675 8.39 -15.13 -13.40
CA ALA A 675 9.63 -15.86 -13.68
C ALA A 675 10.50 -15.24 -14.80
N ALA A 676 9.91 -14.48 -15.74
CA ALA A 676 10.69 -13.75 -16.75
C ALA A 676 11.59 -12.67 -16.11
N GLY A 677 11.21 -12.16 -14.94
CA GLY A 677 11.99 -11.19 -14.18
C GLY A 677 13.38 -11.70 -13.76
N ALA A 678 13.61 -13.02 -13.78
CA ALA A 678 14.91 -13.65 -13.50
C ALA A 678 15.92 -13.50 -14.66
N PHE A 679 15.47 -13.27 -15.89
CA PHE A 679 16.32 -13.25 -17.08
C PHE A 679 16.74 -11.83 -17.48
N ALA A 680 18.01 -11.67 -17.84
CA ALA A 680 18.49 -10.49 -18.57
C ALA A 680 18.12 -10.61 -20.06
N ILE A 681 18.18 -11.82 -20.61
CA ILE A 681 17.78 -12.12 -21.99
C ILE A 681 16.88 -13.36 -22.01
N LEU A 682 15.71 -13.24 -22.64
CA LEU A 682 14.78 -14.35 -22.83
C LEU A 682 14.18 -14.31 -24.25
N ALA A 683 14.49 -15.32 -25.07
CA ALA A 683 14.10 -15.35 -26.49
C ALA A 683 13.14 -16.48 -26.86
N GLY A 684 12.43 -16.35 -27.98
CA GLY A 684 11.56 -17.39 -28.54
C GLY A 684 12.26 -18.27 -29.59
N ALA A 685 13.05 -17.62 -30.45
CA ALA A 685 13.72 -18.24 -31.60
C ALA A 685 15.27 -18.24 -31.48
N GLY A 686 15.78 -18.30 -30.25
CA GLY A 686 17.22 -18.35 -29.96
C GLY A 686 17.89 -16.99 -29.72
N VAL A 687 19.16 -17.05 -29.34
CA VAL A 687 20.01 -15.87 -29.09
C VAL A 687 21.28 -16.00 -29.93
N SER A 688 21.65 -14.94 -30.64
CA SER A 688 22.89 -14.88 -31.42
C SER A 688 23.74 -13.70 -30.97
N ASN A 689 25.05 -13.91 -30.85
CA ASN A 689 26.01 -12.88 -30.48
C ASN A 689 27.19 -12.82 -31.46
N THR A 690 27.61 -11.59 -31.76
CA THR A 690 28.87 -11.25 -32.43
C THR A 690 29.72 -10.39 -31.49
N GLY A 691 31.04 -10.54 -31.51
CA GLY A 691 31.94 -9.72 -30.69
C GLY A 691 31.80 -9.93 -29.16
N PHE A 692 32.52 -9.12 -28.40
CA PHE A 692 32.62 -9.25 -26.93
C PHE A 692 31.42 -8.59 -26.22
N THR A 693 30.32 -9.32 -26.15
CA THR A 693 29.16 -8.93 -25.35
C THR A 693 29.31 -9.36 -23.89
N PHE A 694 28.87 -8.54 -22.94
CA PHE A 694 28.86 -8.86 -21.51
C PHE A 694 27.44 -8.75 -20.94
N ILE A 695 26.94 -9.84 -20.35
CA ILE A 695 25.58 -9.90 -19.80
C ILE A 695 25.65 -10.15 -18.29
N TYR A 696 24.91 -9.36 -17.51
CA TYR A 696 24.69 -9.60 -16.08
C TYR A 696 23.26 -10.08 -15.85
N GLY A 697 23.09 -11.39 -15.64
CA GLY A 697 21.81 -12.06 -15.43
C GLY A 697 21.60 -13.23 -16.40
N ASP A 698 20.52 -13.97 -16.15
CA ASP A 698 20.25 -15.24 -16.84
C ASP A 698 19.88 -15.03 -18.32
N VAL A 699 20.29 -15.98 -19.17
CA VAL A 699 20.06 -15.99 -20.61
C VAL A 699 19.43 -17.31 -21.02
N GLY A 700 18.26 -17.27 -21.64
CA GLY A 700 17.57 -18.48 -22.10
C GLY A 700 16.74 -18.24 -23.37
N ALA A 701 16.43 -19.33 -24.07
CA ALA A 701 15.52 -19.31 -25.20
C ALA A 701 14.62 -20.56 -25.20
N PHE A 702 13.33 -20.38 -25.49
CA PHE A 702 12.38 -21.47 -25.57
C PHE A 702 11.21 -21.10 -26.50
N PRO A 703 10.72 -22.02 -27.36
CA PRO A 703 11.11 -23.43 -27.46
C PRO A 703 12.42 -23.67 -28.22
N THR A 704 12.88 -22.70 -29.01
CA THR A 704 14.16 -22.81 -29.73
C THR A 704 15.30 -22.38 -28.81
N ALA A 705 15.94 -23.35 -28.14
CA ALA A 705 17.01 -23.11 -27.17
C ALA A 705 18.39 -22.80 -27.78
N THR A 706 18.46 -22.50 -29.08
CA THR A 706 19.73 -22.21 -29.77
C THR A 706 20.34 -20.91 -29.25
N ILE A 707 21.52 -20.98 -28.64
CA ILE A 707 22.28 -19.82 -28.19
C ILE A 707 23.70 -19.90 -28.74
N ASN A 708 24.08 -18.93 -29.59
CA ASN A 708 25.34 -18.89 -30.31
C ASN A 708 26.14 -17.62 -29.99
N GLY A 709 27.48 -17.72 -30.06
CA GLY A 709 28.39 -16.58 -29.86
C GLY A 709 28.79 -16.32 -28.42
N PHE A 710 28.62 -17.31 -27.53
CA PHE A 710 29.10 -17.31 -26.15
C PHE A 710 29.99 -18.55 -25.94
N PRO A 711 31.30 -18.50 -26.24
CA PRO A 711 32.15 -17.32 -26.52
C PRO A 711 32.04 -16.74 -27.96
N PRO A 712 32.51 -15.49 -28.22
CA PRO A 712 33.30 -14.61 -27.33
C PRO A 712 32.48 -13.77 -26.35
N GLY A 713 31.14 -13.78 -26.44
CA GLY A 713 30.30 -13.17 -25.42
C GLY A 713 30.44 -13.87 -24.06
N VAL A 714 30.19 -13.12 -22.99
CA VAL A 714 30.27 -13.58 -21.60
C VAL A 714 28.95 -13.34 -20.89
N VAL A 715 28.48 -14.37 -20.17
CA VAL A 715 27.29 -14.30 -19.32
C VAL A 715 27.71 -14.47 -17.87
N ASN A 716 27.37 -13.48 -17.04
CA ASN A 716 27.47 -13.51 -15.59
C ASN A 716 26.07 -13.77 -15.01
N GLY A 717 25.66 -15.04 -15.10
CA GLY A 717 24.33 -15.57 -14.80
C GLY A 717 24.20 -16.98 -15.37
N ASN A 718 23.03 -17.61 -15.25
CA ASN A 718 22.81 -18.91 -15.85
C ASN A 718 22.59 -18.79 -17.37
N LEU A 719 23.28 -19.62 -18.14
CA LEU A 719 23.12 -19.71 -19.58
C LEU A 719 22.44 -21.04 -19.95
N TYR A 720 21.16 -20.98 -20.30
CA TYR A 720 20.34 -22.15 -20.60
C TYR A 720 20.44 -22.51 -22.10
N MET A 721 21.49 -23.21 -22.49
CA MET A 721 21.80 -23.58 -23.90
C MET A 721 20.99 -24.76 -24.44
N ALA A 722 20.12 -25.36 -23.63
CA ALA A 722 19.24 -26.47 -24.00
C ALA A 722 17.82 -26.17 -23.50
N ALA A 723 16.83 -26.91 -24.03
CA ALA A 723 15.45 -26.75 -23.61
C ALA A 723 15.30 -27.07 -22.11
N ASP A 724 14.94 -26.05 -21.32
CA ASP A 724 14.82 -26.15 -19.87
C ASP A 724 13.41 -25.70 -19.42
N PRO A 725 12.71 -26.46 -18.55
CA PRO A 725 11.39 -26.10 -18.04
C PRO A 725 11.33 -24.74 -17.31
N ILE A 726 12.42 -24.30 -16.68
CA ILE A 726 12.53 -22.98 -16.03
C ILE A 726 12.38 -21.88 -17.09
N VAL A 727 13.05 -22.04 -18.23
CA VAL A 727 12.95 -21.10 -19.36
C VAL A 727 11.54 -21.13 -19.96
N GLY A 728 10.95 -22.32 -20.13
CA GLY A 728 9.54 -22.43 -20.56
C GLY A 728 8.55 -21.73 -19.62
N THR A 729 8.75 -21.86 -18.31
CA THR A 729 7.94 -21.15 -17.30
C THR A 729 8.13 -19.64 -17.40
N ALA A 730 9.36 -19.18 -17.58
CA ALA A 730 9.68 -17.77 -17.80
C ALA A 730 9.04 -17.22 -19.09
N LYS A 731 8.95 -18.01 -20.17
CA LYS A 731 8.25 -17.62 -21.41
C LYS A 731 6.75 -17.43 -21.22
N ASN A 732 6.11 -18.27 -20.39
CA ASN A 732 4.70 -18.10 -20.05
C ASN A 732 4.48 -16.81 -19.24
N ALA A 733 5.34 -16.56 -18.24
CA ALA A 733 5.31 -15.33 -17.47
C ALA A 733 5.54 -14.07 -18.35
N LEU A 734 6.48 -14.14 -19.30
CA LEU A 734 6.71 -13.06 -20.28
C LEU A 734 5.46 -12.79 -21.13
N THR A 735 4.76 -13.82 -21.58
CA THR A 735 3.52 -13.66 -22.34
C THR A 735 2.43 -12.98 -21.50
N ALA A 736 2.29 -13.35 -20.22
CA ALA A 736 1.36 -12.69 -19.32
C ALA A 736 1.72 -11.21 -19.11
N ALA A 737 3.00 -10.92 -18.85
CA ALA A 737 3.51 -9.56 -18.66
C ALA A 737 3.30 -8.67 -19.90
N TYR A 738 3.57 -9.20 -21.10
CA TYR A 738 3.34 -8.49 -22.35
C TYR A 738 1.85 -8.20 -22.58
N ASN A 739 0.98 -9.18 -22.32
CA ASN A 739 -0.46 -9.01 -22.46
C ASN A 739 -1.04 -8.01 -21.44
N ASP A 740 -0.53 -7.99 -20.20
CA ASP A 740 -0.85 -6.94 -19.21
C ASP A 740 -0.46 -5.56 -19.76
N ALA A 741 0.82 -5.37 -20.12
CA ALA A 741 1.32 -4.09 -20.63
C ALA A 741 0.56 -3.60 -21.87
N GLN A 742 0.31 -4.48 -22.86
CA GLN A 742 -0.49 -4.15 -24.05
C GLN A 742 -1.97 -3.93 -23.73
N GLY A 743 -2.50 -4.55 -22.68
CA GLY A 743 -3.90 -4.43 -22.26
C GLY A 743 -4.24 -3.13 -21.55
N ARG A 744 -3.23 -2.41 -21.01
CA ARG A 744 -3.47 -1.17 -20.25
C ARG A 744 -3.98 -0.03 -21.13
N SER A 745 -4.95 0.71 -20.60
CA SER A 745 -5.63 1.81 -21.32
C SER A 745 -5.99 3.01 -20.46
N LEU A 746 -6.04 2.86 -19.13
CA LEU A 746 -6.45 3.94 -18.22
C LEU A 746 -5.43 5.06 -18.19
N ASN A 747 -5.89 6.30 -18.39
CA ASN A 747 -5.06 7.53 -18.37
C ASN A 747 -3.88 7.49 -19.36
N ALA A 748 -4.06 6.82 -20.51
CA ALA A 748 -3.03 6.72 -21.54
C ALA A 748 -2.73 8.08 -22.19
N ILE A 749 -1.45 8.41 -22.28
CA ILE A 749 -0.92 9.61 -22.92
C ILE A 749 -0.45 9.25 -24.33
N SER A 750 -0.98 9.92 -25.35
CA SER A 750 -0.53 9.72 -26.73
C SER A 750 0.88 10.28 -26.91
N LEU A 751 1.78 9.47 -27.47
CA LEU A 751 3.14 9.89 -27.82
C LEU A 751 3.30 10.18 -29.32
N PRO A 752 4.19 11.12 -29.68
CA PRO A 752 4.73 11.19 -31.03
C PRO A 752 5.57 9.93 -31.34
N GLY A 753 5.82 9.66 -32.63
CA GLY A 753 6.76 8.61 -33.07
C GLY A 753 8.20 8.87 -32.65
N GLN A 754 8.59 10.13 -32.46
CA GLN A 754 9.93 10.52 -32.05
C GLN A 754 9.93 10.93 -30.57
N LEU A 755 10.77 10.28 -29.76
CA LEU A 755 10.84 10.43 -28.31
C LEU A 755 12.02 11.29 -27.85
N GLY A 756 13.03 11.45 -28.69
CA GLY A 756 14.19 12.25 -28.36
C GLY A 756 13.86 13.75 -28.23
N GLY A 757 14.47 14.41 -27.24
CA GLY A 757 14.17 15.78 -26.83
C GLY A 757 13.04 15.91 -25.79
N LEU A 758 12.33 14.81 -25.48
CA LEU A 758 11.24 14.83 -24.49
C LEU A 758 11.75 14.62 -23.07
N THR A 759 11.05 15.24 -22.12
CA THR A 759 11.11 14.90 -20.69
C THR A 759 9.73 14.38 -20.28
N LEU A 760 9.67 13.12 -19.87
CA LEU A 760 8.41 12.44 -19.59
C LEU A 760 8.27 12.14 -18.10
N ALA A 761 7.16 12.60 -17.52
CA ALA A 761 6.74 12.23 -16.18
C ALA A 761 6.26 10.75 -16.13
N PRO A 762 6.09 10.15 -14.95
CA PRO A 762 5.61 8.77 -14.81
C PRO A 762 4.20 8.60 -15.39
N GLY A 763 3.98 7.56 -16.19
CA GLY A 763 2.73 7.42 -16.94
C GLY A 763 2.64 6.21 -17.87
N LEU A 764 1.41 5.97 -18.35
CA LEU A 764 1.14 5.06 -19.45
C LEU A 764 1.16 5.86 -20.75
N TYR A 765 2.01 5.46 -21.68
CA TYR A 765 2.24 6.13 -22.94
C TYR A 765 1.92 5.21 -24.11
N VAL A 766 1.19 5.71 -25.10
CA VAL A 766 0.70 4.89 -26.22
C VAL A 766 1.08 5.51 -27.57
N ASN A 767 1.51 4.67 -28.50
CA ASN A 767 1.69 5.02 -29.91
C ASN A 767 1.31 3.82 -30.78
N SER A 768 0.50 4.01 -31.82
CA SER A 768 0.07 2.94 -32.74
C SER A 768 1.08 2.63 -33.86
N SER A 769 2.09 3.49 -34.03
CA SER A 769 3.09 3.44 -35.10
C SER A 769 4.49 3.14 -34.56
N THR A 770 5.49 3.12 -35.45
CA THR A 770 6.90 3.00 -35.06
C THR A 770 7.29 4.16 -34.16
N SER A 771 7.96 3.84 -33.05
CA SER A 771 8.43 4.82 -32.08
C SER A 771 9.94 4.67 -31.87
N GLY A 772 10.60 5.76 -31.48
CA GLY A 772 12.05 5.70 -31.38
C GLY A 772 12.70 6.94 -30.80
N ILE A 773 14.00 6.85 -30.58
CA ILE A 773 14.85 8.00 -30.29
C ILE A 773 15.74 8.19 -31.51
N SER A 774 15.54 9.27 -32.26
CA SER A 774 16.31 9.57 -33.47
C SER A 774 16.98 10.95 -33.42
N GLY A 775 17.93 11.23 -34.31
CA GLY A 775 18.55 12.56 -34.41
C GLY A 775 19.79 12.77 -33.52
N THR A 776 20.21 14.03 -33.36
CA THR A 776 21.48 14.42 -32.71
C THR A 776 21.28 15.50 -31.64
N GLY A 777 22.28 15.67 -30.75
CA GLY A 777 22.25 16.69 -29.69
C GLY A 777 21.14 16.44 -28.67
N ALA A 778 20.42 17.49 -28.25
CA ALA A 778 19.31 17.37 -27.29
C ALA A 778 18.18 16.46 -27.80
N ASN A 779 17.98 16.39 -29.13
CA ASN A 779 16.98 15.52 -29.74
C ASN A 779 17.41 14.05 -29.75
N ALA A 780 18.64 13.71 -29.38
CA ALA A 780 19.09 12.32 -29.23
C ALA A 780 18.86 11.78 -27.80
N ILE A 781 18.27 12.58 -26.90
CA ILE A 781 18.13 12.25 -25.48
C ILE A 781 16.66 12.21 -25.09
N LEU A 782 16.21 11.09 -24.51
CA LEU A 782 14.92 11.00 -23.82
C LEU A 782 15.16 11.06 -22.31
N THR A 783 14.50 11.99 -21.60
CA THR A 783 14.60 12.08 -20.14
C THR A 783 13.34 11.51 -19.48
N LEU A 784 13.52 10.63 -18.50
CA LEU A 784 12.44 10.08 -17.68
C LEU A 784 12.62 10.60 -16.25
N ASP A 785 11.72 11.48 -15.81
CA ASP A 785 11.84 12.19 -14.54
C ASP A 785 10.76 11.73 -13.55
N ALA A 786 11.20 11.07 -12.47
CA ALA A 786 10.34 10.58 -11.40
C ALA A 786 9.72 11.67 -10.52
N GLY A 787 10.15 12.94 -10.66
CA GLY A 787 9.62 14.04 -9.85
C GLY A 787 9.82 13.84 -8.34
N GLY A 788 10.86 13.10 -7.94
CA GLY A 788 11.17 12.77 -6.54
C GLY A 788 10.58 11.44 -6.05
N ASN A 789 9.82 10.71 -6.86
CA ASN A 789 9.23 9.43 -6.48
C ASN A 789 10.02 8.22 -7.03
N PRO A 790 10.86 7.52 -6.24
CA PRO A 790 11.66 6.40 -6.73
C PRO A 790 10.85 5.15 -7.13
N ASN A 791 9.55 5.13 -6.81
CA ASN A 791 8.61 4.08 -7.20
C ASN A 791 7.78 4.47 -8.42
N ALA A 792 8.11 5.59 -9.07
CA ALA A 792 7.50 6.01 -10.32
C ALA A 792 7.66 4.95 -11.42
N VAL A 793 6.62 4.77 -12.23
CA VAL A 793 6.54 3.78 -13.30
C VAL A 793 6.26 4.43 -14.65
N TRP A 794 6.92 3.92 -15.70
CA TRP A 794 6.65 4.24 -17.09
C TRP A 794 6.29 2.97 -17.86
N ILE A 795 5.19 3.02 -18.60
CA ILE A 795 4.82 1.96 -19.54
C ILE A 795 4.66 2.58 -20.91
N PHE A 796 5.53 2.19 -21.85
CA PHE A 796 5.44 2.56 -23.25
C PHE A 796 4.81 1.41 -24.03
N LYS A 797 3.59 1.61 -24.49
CA LYS A 797 2.86 0.68 -25.37
C LYS A 797 2.99 1.15 -26.81
N MET A 798 3.70 0.35 -27.60
CA MET A 798 3.97 0.62 -29.02
C MET A 798 3.21 -0.38 -29.88
N GLY A 799 2.51 0.11 -30.91
CA GLY A 799 1.75 -0.70 -31.86
C GLY A 799 2.63 -1.38 -32.90
N SER A 800 3.86 -0.87 -33.12
CA SER A 800 4.81 -1.39 -34.10
C SER A 800 6.22 -1.49 -33.50
N THR A 801 7.26 -1.11 -34.25
CA THR A 801 8.67 -1.23 -33.89
C THR A 801 9.15 -0.13 -32.94
N LEU A 802 10.14 -0.48 -32.12
CA LEU A 802 10.97 0.45 -31.37
C LEU A 802 12.34 0.58 -32.06
N ILE A 803 12.77 1.78 -32.43
CA ILE A 803 14.08 2.00 -33.08
C ILE A 803 14.83 3.12 -32.38
N THR A 804 16.11 2.94 -32.09
CA THR A 804 16.98 4.04 -31.65
C THR A 804 18.12 4.23 -32.62
N ASP A 805 18.44 5.48 -32.95
CA ASP A 805 19.59 5.82 -33.79
C ASP A 805 20.90 5.64 -33.03
N ALA A 806 22.02 5.63 -33.77
CA ALA A 806 23.36 5.52 -33.18
C ALA A 806 23.66 6.68 -32.21
N GLY A 807 24.24 6.34 -31.05
CA GLY A 807 24.68 7.30 -30.03
C GLY A 807 23.56 7.97 -29.23
N THR A 808 22.30 7.54 -29.37
CA THR A 808 21.17 8.07 -28.60
C THR A 808 21.16 7.57 -27.15
N SER A 809 20.48 8.28 -26.25
CA SER A 809 20.52 7.97 -24.82
C SER A 809 19.17 8.21 -24.12
N ILE A 810 18.88 7.38 -23.12
CA ILE A 810 17.87 7.64 -22.10
C ILE A 810 18.55 8.13 -20.82
N VAL A 811 18.04 9.20 -20.23
CA VAL A 811 18.50 9.76 -18.96
C VAL A 811 17.42 9.57 -17.89
N LEU A 812 17.82 9.03 -16.73
CA LEU A 812 16.94 8.88 -15.56
C LEU A 812 17.14 10.06 -14.60
N ALA A 813 16.06 10.74 -14.24
CA ALA A 813 16.07 11.90 -13.35
C ALA A 813 15.05 11.73 -12.21
N GLY A 814 15.16 12.59 -11.18
CA GLY A 814 14.19 12.64 -10.08
C GLY A 814 14.04 11.36 -9.26
N GLY A 815 15.02 10.46 -9.29
CA GLY A 815 14.97 9.15 -8.61
C GLY A 815 14.41 8.01 -9.47
N ALA A 816 14.21 8.21 -10.78
CA ALA A 816 13.71 7.18 -11.69
C ALA A 816 14.61 5.94 -11.69
N LYS A 817 13.99 4.77 -11.76
CA LYS A 817 14.62 3.45 -11.68
C LYS A 817 14.32 2.65 -12.94
N TRP A 818 15.32 1.99 -13.49
CA TRP A 818 15.18 1.25 -14.74
C TRP A 818 14.23 0.07 -14.61
N GLU A 819 14.14 -0.52 -13.42
CA GLU A 819 13.28 -1.63 -13.07
C GLU A 819 11.80 -1.31 -13.29
N ASN A 820 11.42 -0.03 -13.17
CA ASN A 820 10.06 0.47 -13.28
C ASN A 820 9.72 1.03 -14.67
N ILE A 821 10.58 0.81 -15.67
CA ILE A 821 10.36 1.25 -17.05
C ILE A 821 10.08 0.02 -17.90
N TYR A 822 8.96 0.04 -18.63
CA TYR A 822 8.50 -1.07 -19.45
C TYR A 822 8.24 -0.61 -20.89
N TRP A 823 8.87 -1.29 -21.84
CA TRP A 823 8.75 -1.04 -23.27
C TRP A 823 8.03 -2.23 -23.89
N SER A 824 6.72 -2.11 -24.05
CA SER A 824 5.88 -3.12 -24.68
C SER A 824 5.80 -2.86 -26.18
N VAL A 825 6.53 -3.64 -26.96
CA VAL A 825 6.79 -3.41 -28.38
C VAL A 825 5.97 -4.38 -29.24
N GLY A 826 5.04 -3.83 -30.03
CA GLY A 826 4.09 -4.60 -30.84
C GLY A 826 4.74 -5.52 -31.88
N THR A 827 5.94 -5.17 -32.34
CA THR A 827 6.74 -6.02 -33.24
C THR A 827 8.16 -6.18 -32.71
N SER A 828 9.15 -5.50 -33.28
CA SER A 828 10.57 -5.70 -32.97
C SER A 828 11.21 -4.43 -32.41
N ALA A 829 12.22 -4.60 -31.55
CA ALA A 829 13.03 -3.51 -31.02
C ALA A 829 14.44 -3.55 -31.63
N THR A 830 14.95 -2.40 -32.06
CA THR A 830 16.33 -2.22 -32.56
C THR A 830 17.02 -1.11 -31.80
N LEU A 831 18.08 -1.46 -31.08
CA LEU A 831 18.93 -0.54 -30.34
C LEU A 831 20.16 -0.16 -31.19
N GLY A 832 20.30 1.12 -31.52
CA GLY A 832 21.31 1.66 -32.43
C GLY A 832 22.73 1.63 -31.86
N THR A 833 23.72 1.79 -32.73
CA THR A 833 25.13 1.62 -32.39
C THR A 833 25.53 2.55 -31.25
N GLY A 834 26.09 2.00 -30.17
CA GLY A 834 26.52 2.78 -29.02
C GLY A 834 25.41 3.49 -28.24
N CYS A 835 24.12 3.16 -28.45
CA CYS A 835 23.05 3.79 -27.69
C CYS A 835 23.07 3.36 -26.21
N ILE A 836 22.60 4.21 -25.30
CA ILE A 836 22.43 3.89 -23.88
C ILE A 836 20.93 3.82 -23.56
N PHE A 837 20.45 2.62 -23.24
CA PHE A 837 19.03 2.34 -23.05
C PHE A 837 18.73 1.84 -21.64
N TYR A 838 17.58 2.23 -21.09
CA TYR A 838 17.12 1.81 -19.76
C TYR A 838 15.72 1.19 -19.83
N GLY A 839 15.53 0.08 -19.11
CA GLY A 839 14.21 -0.52 -18.89
C GLY A 839 14.05 -1.96 -19.38
N ASN A 840 12.84 -2.47 -19.20
CA ASN A 840 12.47 -3.83 -19.59
C ASN A 840 11.82 -3.80 -20.97
N ILE A 841 12.48 -4.38 -21.97
CA ILE A 841 11.93 -4.50 -23.32
C ILE A 841 11.16 -5.83 -23.41
N LEU A 842 9.86 -5.74 -23.67
CA LEU A 842 8.94 -6.83 -23.92
C LEU A 842 8.49 -6.73 -25.39
N ALA A 843 9.20 -7.40 -26.30
CA ALA A 843 8.89 -7.39 -27.72
C ALA A 843 8.10 -8.63 -28.14
N ASP A 844 7.14 -8.46 -29.05
CA ASP A 844 6.43 -9.61 -29.61
C ASP A 844 7.34 -10.44 -30.53
N GLN A 845 8.10 -9.76 -31.39
CA GLN A 845 8.99 -10.34 -32.39
C GLN A 845 10.46 -10.27 -31.93
N SER A 846 11.38 -9.63 -32.65
CA SER A 846 12.82 -9.71 -32.34
C SER A 846 13.31 -8.53 -31.51
N ILE A 847 14.45 -8.71 -30.86
CA ILE A 847 15.21 -7.62 -30.23
C ILE A 847 16.64 -7.66 -30.80
N THR A 848 17.10 -6.55 -31.37
CA THR A 848 18.45 -6.42 -31.92
C THR A 848 19.19 -5.31 -31.18
N LEU A 849 20.31 -5.64 -30.56
CA LEU A 849 21.26 -4.66 -30.06
C LEU A 849 22.42 -4.61 -31.06
N THR A 850 22.57 -3.49 -31.75
CA THR A 850 23.68 -3.29 -32.68
C THR A 850 24.97 -2.93 -31.93
N THR A 851 26.10 -2.86 -32.66
CA THR A 851 27.45 -2.78 -32.09
C THR A 851 27.56 -1.79 -30.92
N GLY A 852 27.99 -2.26 -29.75
CA GLY A 852 28.30 -1.39 -28.60
C GLY A 852 27.10 -0.76 -27.89
N ALA A 853 25.86 -1.06 -28.29
CA ALA A 853 24.69 -0.64 -27.54
C ALA A 853 24.73 -1.18 -26.10
N THR A 854 24.34 -0.36 -25.13
CA THR A 854 24.26 -0.70 -23.71
C THR A 854 22.82 -0.67 -23.24
N LEU A 855 22.36 -1.74 -22.60
CA LEU A 855 21.03 -1.86 -22.01
C LEU A 855 21.17 -2.10 -20.51
N ARG A 856 20.73 -1.15 -19.69
CA ARG A 856 20.49 -1.41 -18.26
C ARG A 856 19.03 -1.77 -18.07
N GLY A 857 18.76 -3.07 -18.03
CA GLY A 857 17.45 -3.56 -18.43
C GLY A 857 17.36 -5.06 -18.68
N ARG A 858 16.31 -5.42 -19.41
CA ARG A 858 16.05 -6.79 -19.86
C ARG A 858 15.66 -6.77 -21.34
N ALA A 859 16.14 -7.74 -22.12
CA ALA A 859 15.74 -7.99 -23.50
C ALA A 859 14.89 -9.26 -23.58
N LEU A 860 13.56 -9.10 -23.53
CA LEU A 860 12.61 -10.19 -23.46
C LEU A 860 11.72 -10.20 -24.71
N THR A 861 11.84 -11.24 -25.53
CA THR A 861 11.01 -11.41 -26.74
C THR A 861 10.11 -12.62 -26.61
N ARG A 862 8.86 -12.51 -27.09
CA ARG A 862 7.89 -13.61 -27.07
C ARG A 862 8.17 -14.66 -28.13
N ILE A 863 8.34 -14.26 -29.39
CA ILE A 863 8.33 -15.20 -30.53
C ILE A 863 9.71 -15.35 -31.17
N ALA A 864 10.40 -14.26 -31.47
CA ALA A 864 11.59 -14.32 -32.31
C ALA A 864 12.91 -14.32 -31.50
N ALA A 865 14.01 -14.00 -32.18
CA ALA A 865 15.36 -14.08 -31.65
C ALA A 865 15.83 -12.78 -30.99
N VAL A 866 16.86 -12.89 -30.14
CA VAL A 866 17.67 -11.76 -29.68
C VAL A 866 19.02 -11.79 -30.40
N THR A 867 19.40 -10.68 -31.04
CA THR A 867 20.68 -10.53 -31.74
C THR A 867 21.53 -9.47 -31.04
N LEU A 868 22.80 -9.79 -30.79
CA LEU A 868 23.76 -8.97 -30.05
C LEU A 868 25.06 -8.78 -30.85
N ASP A 869 25.69 -7.63 -30.68
CA ASP A 869 27.02 -7.30 -31.20
C ASP A 869 27.80 -6.42 -30.22
N ALA A 870 28.80 -7.00 -29.54
CA ALA A 870 29.69 -6.31 -28.60
C ALA A 870 28.96 -5.41 -27.57
N ASN A 871 27.88 -5.90 -26.97
CA ASN A 871 26.97 -5.14 -26.11
C ASN A 871 27.25 -5.29 -24.61
N ILE A 872 26.65 -4.42 -23.81
CA ILE A 872 26.50 -4.63 -22.37
C ILE A 872 25.00 -4.73 -22.05
N VAL A 873 24.58 -5.82 -21.40
CA VAL A 873 23.22 -5.96 -20.85
C VAL A 873 23.32 -6.17 -19.35
N ASP A 874 22.89 -5.19 -18.54
CA ASP A 874 23.02 -5.22 -17.09
C ASP A 874 21.66 -5.17 -16.39
N LYS A 875 21.35 -6.22 -15.62
CA LYS A 875 20.11 -6.37 -14.87
C LYS A 875 20.26 -6.07 -13.36
N ARG A 876 21.38 -5.47 -12.93
CA ARG A 876 21.69 -5.18 -11.52
C ARG A 876 21.32 -3.77 -11.06
#